data_AF-A0A7T5RBN0-F1
#
_entry.id   AF-A0A7T5RBN0-F1
#
_cell.length_a   1.000
_cell.length_b   1.000
_cell.length_c   1.000
_cell.angle_alpha   90.00
_cell.angle_beta   90.00
_cell.angle_gamma   90.00
#
_symmetry.space_group_name_H-M   'P 1'
#
loop_
_entity.id
_entity.type
_entity.pdbx_description
1 polymer ?
#
loop_
_entity_poly.entity_id
_entity_poly.type
_entity_poly.pdbx_seq_one_letter_code
_entity_poly.pdbx_strand_id
1 'polypeptide(L)'
;MKLIFRFVVVVFLGILFLSAPKLTKAQNILFQDNFETDNTSQWSVIHGNWQRSFIQGSMRYGLNLNSSSSISEVEGGDFNWSDYEFSFDMLPISGIDRNVFFRVTPQRSLANPSLDMPITYSLHMYPNRIWLQKWILNEGFEPVNYAISLPDNTVTHFRILLVGNRIRVFIANNPTPTIDYIDDNNPILSGKIGLAITTGASLSEVWFDNVVVTEIPTETPTPSPSPSPSPTPTPTPTPTPSPTPTPVTKVFLIPGTGASWNVDALINCKDSGYSGSWTMAPYAKNVYSQLLSSLASAGWDLTTFNYDWRKQVPENSALFSNFINSNVDVNEKVDIVGHSLGGLIGRSYLENQNGGKASKLLTVGSPHKGLALAYPAVVGGEIWANDLVERIAATLLFKHCGVPASFKNMLPIYDYLRDFKTSELKDVNTMKTKNDYLPTNFVSPFWGVKVGTLAGTGKSTLKIIDVIKNSSWPDGKPIRKENVNEGDGMVLVDSAQIPGATSNEVINQSHSGIIASTEGVSKILEFFGSPGIADPPYLDPASALVLVGYPGNFWVTDKNGTTIQSDNGMVAIMNPNDGDYRLQIIPTSDTTSFIVAQFLPNGKTLYKEYKFKGLKQKIKLIEFSSENPEEDILTDKGEPKDTHSSKPGFDFWRYFNKFHK
;
A
#
# COMPACT_ATOMS: atom_id res chain seq x y z
N MET A 1 -65.22 -13.79 -26.36
CA MET A 1 -64.24 -13.70 -27.48
C MET A 1 -63.14 -12.73 -27.05
N LYS A 2 -61.94 -13.28 -26.75
CA LYS A 2 -60.60 -12.67 -26.45
C LYS A 2 -60.55 -11.57 -25.35
N LEU A 3 -60.19 -11.81 -24.07
CA LEU A 3 -58.98 -12.43 -23.45
C LEU A 3 -57.71 -11.60 -23.79
N ILE A 4 -56.95 -10.95 -22.87
CA ILE A 4 -56.07 -11.44 -21.76
C ILE A 4 -55.60 -10.19 -20.96
N PHE A 5 -55.83 -10.02 -19.63
CA PHE A 5 -55.02 -10.43 -18.44
C PHE A 5 -53.70 -9.62 -18.25
N ARG A 6 -53.24 -9.11 -17.08
CA ARG A 6 -53.54 -9.40 -15.66
C ARG A 6 -52.85 -8.37 -14.69
N PHE A 7 -53.60 -7.92 -13.66
CA PHE A 7 -53.32 -7.67 -12.21
C PHE A 7 -52.21 -6.67 -11.72
N VAL A 8 -52.43 -5.67 -10.82
CA VAL A 8 -53.20 -5.50 -9.54
C VAL A 8 -52.40 -6.21 -8.41
N VAL A 9 -51.90 -5.62 -7.29
CA VAL A 9 -52.56 -4.73 -6.31
C VAL A 9 -51.65 -4.41 -5.09
N VAL A 10 -51.76 -3.17 -4.59
CA VAL A 10 -51.79 -2.65 -3.20
C VAL A 10 -50.65 -2.89 -2.20
N VAL A 11 -50.16 -1.76 -1.67
CA VAL A 11 -49.44 -1.60 -0.40
C VAL A 11 -50.29 -0.73 0.55
N PHE A 12 -50.30 -1.10 1.83
CA PHE A 12 -50.62 -0.33 3.04
C PHE A 12 -49.89 -1.09 4.18
N LEU A 13 -49.33 -0.56 5.27
CA LEU A 13 -49.56 0.64 6.10
C LEU A 13 -48.41 0.64 7.14
N GLY A 14 -47.95 1.79 7.64
CA GLY A 14 -47.19 1.80 8.92
C GLY A 14 -46.09 2.85 9.10
N ILE A 15 -46.52 4.09 9.36
CA ILE A 15 -45.88 5.22 10.06
C ILE A 15 -44.65 4.87 10.96
N LEU A 16 -43.55 5.65 10.86
CA LEU A 16 -42.75 6.12 12.02
C LEU A 16 -41.68 7.18 11.64
N PHE A 17 -41.86 8.38 12.23
CA PHE A 17 -40.89 9.37 12.75
C PHE A 17 -39.56 9.72 12.04
N LEU A 18 -39.42 11.04 11.84
CA LEU A 18 -38.18 11.78 11.54
C LEU A 18 -37.08 11.52 12.59
N SER A 19 -35.93 11.04 12.14
CA SER A 19 -34.63 11.28 12.79
C SER A 19 -33.65 11.75 11.72
N ALA A 20 -33.16 12.98 11.87
CA ALA A 20 -32.07 13.51 11.06
C ALA A 20 -30.83 12.58 11.18
N PRO A 21 -30.06 12.32 10.11
CA PRO A 21 -28.81 11.59 10.26
C PRO A 21 -27.84 12.44 11.09
N LYS A 22 -27.47 11.90 12.25
CA LYS A 22 -26.38 12.40 13.09
C LYS A 22 -25.10 12.45 12.24
N LEU A 23 -24.35 13.55 12.36
CA LEU A 23 -22.92 13.56 12.01
C LEU A 23 -22.24 12.44 12.79
N THR A 24 -21.69 11.43 12.10
CA THR A 24 -20.85 10.42 12.73
C THR A 24 -19.51 11.04 13.08
N LYS A 25 -19.26 11.12 14.39
CA LYS A 25 -18.01 11.55 15.03
C LYS A 25 -16.86 10.63 14.58
N ALA A 26 -15.64 11.17 14.46
CA ALA A 26 -14.43 10.37 14.26
C ALA A 26 -14.35 9.25 15.32
N GLN A 27 -14.10 8.01 14.91
CA GLN A 27 -13.87 6.90 15.83
C GLN A 27 -12.50 7.07 16.48
N ASN A 28 -12.47 7.20 17.81
CA ASN A 28 -11.22 7.33 18.55
C ASN A 28 -10.52 5.96 18.63
N ILE A 29 -9.29 5.85 18.15
CA ILE A 29 -8.48 4.64 18.35
C ILE A 29 -8.00 4.61 19.80
N LEU A 30 -8.33 3.54 20.52
CA LEU A 30 -7.96 3.32 21.92
C LEU A 30 -6.61 2.60 22.04
N PHE A 31 -6.31 1.70 21.09
CA PHE A 31 -5.09 0.88 21.08
C PHE A 31 -4.84 0.31 19.69
N GLN A 32 -3.59 0.22 19.28
CA GLN A 32 -3.22 -0.42 18.02
C GLN A 32 -1.80 -1.01 18.06
N ASP A 33 -1.62 -2.14 17.39
CA ASP A 33 -0.32 -2.75 17.15
C ASP A 33 -0.34 -3.55 15.86
N ASN A 34 0.55 -3.21 14.93
CA ASN A 34 0.80 -3.99 13.71
C ASN A 34 2.09 -4.80 13.80
N PHE A 35 2.77 -4.78 14.95
CA PHE A 35 3.99 -5.53 15.26
C PHE A 35 5.21 -5.33 14.33
N GLU A 36 5.11 -4.46 13.32
CA GLU A 36 6.19 -4.10 12.38
C GLU A 36 7.35 -3.35 13.07
N THR A 37 7.04 -2.65 14.16
CA THR A 37 8.05 -2.01 15.03
C THR A 37 8.15 -2.73 16.37
N ASP A 38 9.29 -2.60 17.07
CA ASP A 38 9.49 -3.25 18.37
C ASP A 38 8.77 -2.52 19.51
N ASN A 39 7.45 -2.37 19.39
CA ASN A 39 6.61 -1.71 20.38
C ASN A 39 5.74 -2.70 21.17
N THR A 40 6.25 -3.89 21.47
CA THR A 40 5.52 -4.88 22.30
C THR A 40 5.36 -4.44 23.76
N SER A 41 5.95 -3.31 24.16
CA SER A 41 5.88 -2.75 25.52
C SER A 41 4.46 -2.38 25.98
N GLN A 42 3.52 -2.19 25.05
CA GLN A 42 2.10 -1.94 25.35
C GLN A 42 1.32 -3.20 25.73
N TRP A 43 1.95 -4.37 25.60
CA TRP A 43 1.38 -5.67 25.90
C TRP A 43 1.93 -6.23 27.22
N SER A 44 1.03 -6.71 28.08
CA SER A 44 1.37 -7.39 29.33
C SER A 44 1.30 -8.90 29.13
N VAL A 45 2.46 -9.54 29.05
CA VAL A 45 2.55 -11.01 28.97
C VAL A 45 2.15 -11.61 30.31
N ILE A 46 1.06 -12.37 30.34
CA ILE A 46 0.59 -13.08 31.53
C ILE A 46 1.14 -14.50 31.54
N HIS A 47 1.00 -15.21 30.42
CA HIS A 47 1.44 -16.60 30.25
C HIS A 47 2.07 -16.82 28.87
N GLY A 48 3.09 -17.67 28.83
CA GLY A 48 3.74 -18.11 27.59
C GLY A 48 4.90 -17.22 27.14
N ASN A 49 5.65 -17.72 26.17
CA ASN A 49 6.81 -17.03 25.59
C ASN A 49 6.41 -16.38 24.26
N TRP A 50 5.68 -15.27 24.34
CA TRP A 50 5.25 -14.51 23.18
C TRP A 50 6.44 -13.86 22.48
N GLN A 51 6.49 -14.00 21.16
CA GLN A 51 7.60 -13.50 20.36
C GLN A 51 7.09 -12.88 19.07
N ARG A 52 7.89 -11.97 18.52
CA ARG A 52 7.68 -11.44 17.19
C ARG A 52 8.46 -12.26 16.17
N SER A 53 7.87 -12.56 15.02
CA SER A 53 8.53 -13.28 13.93
C SER A 53 8.03 -12.78 12.58
N PHE A 54 8.91 -12.76 11.58
CA PHE A 54 8.55 -12.42 10.22
C PHE A 54 7.97 -13.65 9.51
N ILE A 55 6.66 -13.67 9.30
CA ILE A 55 5.94 -14.83 8.77
C ILE A 55 4.95 -14.37 7.69
N GLN A 56 5.01 -15.02 6.52
CA GLN A 56 4.17 -14.71 5.37
C GLN A 56 4.17 -13.22 4.96
N GLY A 57 5.33 -12.55 5.03
CA GLY A 57 5.50 -11.19 4.50
C GLY A 57 5.15 -10.04 5.45
N SER A 58 4.92 -10.32 6.74
CA SER A 58 4.64 -9.33 7.81
C SER A 58 5.31 -9.76 9.12
N MET A 59 5.62 -8.80 9.99
CA MET A 59 5.99 -9.10 11.38
C MET A 59 4.73 -9.42 12.17
N ARG A 60 4.69 -10.59 12.80
CA ARG A 60 3.54 -11.06 13.57
C ARG A 60 3.93 -11.36 14.99
N TYR A 61 2.97 -11.26 15.92
CA TYR A 61 3.18 -11.56 17.33
C TYR A 61 2.39 -12.81 17.72
N GLY A 62 3.09 -13.79 18.28
CA GLY A 62 2.50 -15.09 18.54
C GLY A 62 3.47 -16.03 19.22
N LEU A 63 3.09 -17.30 19.28
CA LEU A 63 3.94 -18.36 19.80
C LEU A 63 3.54 -19.72 19.24
N ASN A 64 4.45 -20.67 19.40
CA ASN A 64 4.18 -22.09 19.28
C ASN A 64 4.07 -22.70 20.69
N LEU A 65 2.88 -23.18 21.04
CA LEU A 65 2.59 -23.74 22.34
C LEU A 65 2.70 -25.28 22.31
N ASN A 66 3.85 -25.77 22.81
CA ASN A 66 4.26 -27.18 22.76
C ASN A 66 3.87 -28.02 23.99
N SER A 67 3.03 -27.49 24.88
CA SER A 67 2.49 -28.20 26.04
C SER A 67 0.99 -28.42 25.86
N SER A 68 0.49 -29.60 26.26
CA SER A 68 -0.95 -29.88 26.33
C SER A 68 -1.56 -29.30 27.61
N SER A 69 -2.86 -29.01 27.59
CA SER A 69 -3.60 -28.47 28.74
C SER A 69 -2.98 -27.20 29.32
N SER A 70 -2.56 -26.28 28.45
CA SER A 70 -1.92 -25.04 28.84
C SER A 70 -2.61 -23.82 28.22
N ILE A 71 -2.34 -22.66 28.81
CA ILE A 71 -2.77 -21.36 28.31
C ILE A 71 -1.55 -20.47 28.13
N SER A 72 -1.52 -19.73 27.04
CA SER A 72 -0.65 -18.57 26.84
C SER A 72 -1.50 -17.36 26.53
N GLU A 73 -1.20 -16.25 27.17
CA GLU A 73 -2.04 -15.06 27.17
C GLU A 73 -1.17 -13.81 27.24
N VAL A 74 -1.53 -12.83 26.43
CA VAL A 74 -0.96 -11.48 26.48
C VAL A 74 -2.09 -10.47 26.36
N GLU A 75 -2.11 -9.49 27.26
CA GLU A 75 -3.20 -8.51 27.39
C GLU A 75 -2.75 -7.10 26.96
N GLY A 76 -3.65 -6.35 26.31
CA GLY A 76 -3.43 -4.98 25.90
C GLY A 76 -4.62 -4.09 26.29
N GLY A 77 -4.35 -2.83 26.65
CA GLY A 77 -5.39 -1.84 26.89
C GLY A 77 -5.76 -1.56 28.34
N ASP A 78 -6.98 -1.04 28.54
CA ASP A 78 -7.50 -0.56 29.83
C ASP A 78 -8.75 -1.34 30.28
N PHE A 79 -8.86 -1.62 31.57
CA PHE A 79 -10.01 -2.32 32.16
C PHE A 79 -11.33 -1.54 32.09
N ASN A 80 -11.27 -0.23 31.86
CA ASN A 80 -12.41 0.67 31.79
C ASN A 80 -13.03 0.76 30.39
N TRP A 81 -12.42 0.15 29.37
CA TRP A 81 -13.00 0.14 28.02
C TRP A 81 -14.32 -0.64 28.02
N SER A 82 -15.40 0.05 27.66
CA SER A 82 -16.76 -0.51 27.72
C SER A 82 -17.29 -0.89 26.34
N ASP A 83 -17.63 0.11 25.53
CA ASP A 83 -18.11 -0.05 24.17
C ASP A 83 -16.96 0.20 23.19
N TYR A 84 -16.50 -0.87 22.55
CA TYR A 84 -15.38 -0.81 21.61
C TYR A 84 -15.49 -1.86 20.51
N GLU A 85 -14.86 -1.57 19.37
CA GLU A 85 -14.59 -2.56 18.33
C GLU A 85 -13.16 -3.07 18.51
N PHE A 86 -12.98 -4.39 18.52
CA PHE A 86 -11.68 -5.04 18.56
C PHE A 86 -11.47 -5.81 17.26
N SER A 87 -10.48 -5.38 16.49
CA SER A 87 -10.12 -5.88 15.17
C SER A 87 -8.72 -6.48 15.19
N PHE A 88 -8.51 -7.60 14.51
CA PHE A 88 -7.20 -8.24 14.39
C PHE A 88 -7.15 -9.24 13.23
N ASP A 89 -5.94 -9.50 12.72
CA ASP A 89 -5.65 -10.59 11.81
C ASP A 89 -5.06 -11.78 12.58
N MET A 90 -5.54 -12.99 12.28
CA MET A 90 -5.03 -14.23 12.86
C MET A 90 -4.51 -15.16 11.76
N LEU A 91 -3.27 -15.63 11.93
CA LEU A 91 -2.60 -16.64 11.13
C LEU A 91 -2.36 -17.90 11.97
N PRO A 92 -3.21 -18.92 11.83
CA PRO A 92 -2.93 -20.24 12.39
C PRO A 92 -1.90 -20.98 11.53
N ILE A 93 -0.92 -21.63 12.14
CA ILE A 93 0.11 -22.42 11.42
C ILE A 93 -0.11 -23.92 11.60
N SER A 94 -0.42 -24.35 12.82
CA SER A 94 -0.71 -25.74 13.13
C SER A 94 -1.53 -25.85 14.42
N GLY A 95 -2.15 -27.00 14.62
CA GLY A 95 -2.94 -27.29 15.82
C GLY A 95 -4.44 -27.13 15.64
N ILE A 96 -5.17 -27.24 16.75
CA ILE A 96 -6.63 -27.23 16.74
C ILE A 96 -7.15 -25.99 17.45
N ASP A 97 -6.66 -25.72 18.66
CA ASP A 97 -7.18 -24.68 19.53
C ASP A 97 -6.57 -23.30 19.20
N ARG A 98 -7.42 -22.28 19.11
CA ARG A 98 -7.05 -20.89 18.83
C ARG A 98 -7.99 -19.98 19.61
N ASN A 99 -7.47 -18.94 20.24
CA ASN A 99 -8.28 -18.12 21.14
C ASN A 99 -8.03 -16.62 20.99
N VAL A 100 -9.02 -15.83 21.36
CA VAL A 100 -8.85 -14.40 21.64
C VAL A 100 -9.78 -14.02 22.78
N PHE A 101 -9.34 -13.13 23.66
CA PHE A 101 -10.11 -12.65 24.79
C PHE A 101 -10.51 -11.18 24.63
N PHE A 102 -11.68 -10.83 25.15
CA PHE A 102 -12.18 -9.46 25.15
C PHE A 102 -13.10 -9.24 26.35
N ARG A 103 -13.08 -8.00 26.86
CA ARG A 103 -13.58 -7.63 28.18
C ARG A 103 -12.92 -8.46 29.28
N VAL A 104 -11.59 -8.61 29.17
CA VAL A 104 -10.75 -9.23 30.19
C VAL A 104 -10.79 -8.36 31.44
N THR A 105 -11.25 -8.93 32.55
CA THR A 105 -11.30 -8.23 33.84
C THR A 105 -10.04 -8.51 34.67
N PRO A 106 -9.78 -7.74 35.74
CA PRO A 106 -8.64 -8.00 36.63
C PRO A 106 -8.72 -9.32 37.42
N GLN A 107 -9.86 -10.01 37.39
CA GLN A 107 -10.11 -11.21 38.19
C GLN A 107 -9.95 -12.48 37.35
N ARG A 108 -9.40 -13.53 37.97
CA ARG A 108 -9.27 -14.88 37.37
C ARG A 108 -10.45 -15.76 37.75
N SER A 109 -10.84 -16.65 36.84
CA SER A 109 -11.89 -17.64 37.06
C SER A 109 -11.36 -18.81 37.90
N LEU A 110 -12.18 -19.31 38.82
CA LEU A 110 -11.95 -20.52 39.61
C LEU A 110 -12.64 -21.75 38.99
N ALA A 111 -13.33 -21.59 37.86
CA ALA A 111 -14.09 -22.64 37.19
C ALA A 111 -13.20 -23.82 36.74
N ASN A 112 -11.95 -23.52 36.37
CA ASN A 112 -10.96 -24.52 36.01
C ASN A 112 -9.59 -24.14 36.58
N PRO A 113 -9.26 -24.53 37.82
CA PRO A 113 -8.01 -24.13 38.48
C PRO A 113 -6.73 -24.56 37.74
N SER A 114 -6.83 -25.51 36.81
CA SER A 114 -5.71 -25.99 35.99
C SER A 114 -5.41 -25.07 34.81
N LEU A 115 -6.38 -24.26 34.37
CA LEU A 115 -6.26 -23.27 33.31
C LEU A 115 -6.58 -21.90 33.91
N ASP A 116 -5.55 -21.09 34.21
CA ASP A 116 -5.68 -19.77 34.87
C ASP A 116 -6.34 -18.70 33.98
N MET A 117 -7.60 -18.97 33.61
CA MET A 117 -8.42 -18.16 32.71
C MET A 117 -8.83 -16.85 33.38
N PRO A 118 -8.82 -15.72 32.67
CA PRO A 118 -9.46 -14.51 33.17
C PRO A 118 -10.99 -14.66 33.19
N ILE A 119 -11.67 -13.87 34.03
CA ILE A 119 -13.09 -13.58 33.83
C ILE A 119 -13.19 -12.69 32.60
N THR A 120 -13.77 -13.22 31.52
CA THR A 120 -13.75 -12.63 30.17
C THR A 120 -14.82 -13.23 29.26
N TYR A 121 -15.04 -12.61 28.10
CA TYR A 121 -15.48 -13.36 26.92
C TYR A 121 -14.28 -13.86 26.12
N SER A 122 -14.47 -14.95 25.40
CA SER A 122 -13.46 -15.59 24.54
C SER A 122 -14.08 -16.06 23.24
N LEU A 123 -13.39 -15.94 22.11
CA LEU A 123 -13.68 -16.77 20.94
C LEU A 123 -12.75 -17.97 20.97
N HIS A 124 -13.33 -19.16 21.05
CA HIS A 124 -12.60 -20.41 20.91
C HIS A 124 -12.86 -20.96 19.51
N MET A 125 -11.77 -21.25 18.79
CA MET A 125 -11.83 -21.53 17.36
C MET A 125 -11.06 -22.80 17.04
N TYR A 126 -11.69 -23.63 16.21
CA TYR A 126 -11.12 -24.77 15.50
C TYR A 126 -11.04 -24.46 14.01
N PRO A 127 -10.32 -25.28 13.22
CA PRO A 127 -10.31 -25.13 11.76
C PRO A 127 -11.71 -25.18 11.13
N ASN A 128 -12.69 -25.83 11.77
CA ASN A 128 -14.04 -26.02 11.22
C ASN A 128 -15.18 -25.46 12.09
N ARG A 129 -14.87 -24.75 13.17
CA ARG A 129 -15.87 -24.36 14.16
C ARG A 129 -15.42 -23.16 14.98
N ILE A 130 -16.36 -22.33 15.41
CA ILE A 130 -16.14 -21.24 16.37
C ILE A 130 -17.26 -21.23 17.39
N TRP A 131 -16.92 -20.90 18.64
CA TRP A 131 -17.91 -20.59 19.65
C TRP A 131 -17.47 -19.42 20.51
N LEU A 132 -18.47 -18.64 20.92
CA LEU A 132 -18.31 -17.63 21.95
C LEU A 132 -18.34 -18.34 23.29
N GLN A 133 -17.37 -18.05 24.15
CA GLN A 133 -17.33 -18.49 25.53
C GLN A 133 -17.44 -17.29 26.47
N LYS A 134 -18.01 -17.51 27.64
CA LYS A 134 -18.03 -16.57 28.77
C LYS A 134 -17.49 -17.27 30.00
N TRP A 135 -16.44 -16.73 30.60
CA TRP A 135 -15.87 -17.22 31.83
C TRP A 135 -16.20 -16.26 32.96
N ILE A 136 -16.82 -16.77 34.02
CA ILE A 136 -17.10 -16.04 35.26
C ILE A 136 -16.42 -16.74 36.44
N LEU A 137 -16.58 -16.22 37.66
CA LEU A 137 -15.80 -16.66 38.80
C LEU A 137 -15.82 -18.19 39.04
N ASN A 138 -16.95 -18.87 38.90
CA ASN A 138 -17.06 -20.30 39.21
C ASN A 138 -17.59 -21.16 38.06
N GLU A 139 -17.81 -20.58 36.88
CA GLU A 139 -18.46 -21.26 35.77
C GLU A 139 -17.96 -20.73 34.40
N GLY A 140 -17.99 -21.59 33.39
CA GLY A 140 -17.75 -21.25 31.98
C GLY A 140 -18.97 -21.64 31.14
N PHE A 141 -19.37 -20.76 30.23
CA PHE A 141 -20.52 -20.95 29.34
C PHE A 141 -20.10 -20.89 27.87
N GLU A 142 -20.80 -21.63 27.02
CA GLU A 142 -20.64 -21.60 25.56
C GLU A 142 -21.97 -21.20 24.90
N PRO A 143 -22.36 -19.91 24.98
CA PRO A 143 -23.70 -19.47 24.57
C PRO A 143 -24.05 -19.73 23.10
N VAL A 144 -23.07 -19.74 22.20
CA VAL A 144 -23.30 -19.89 20.75
C VAL A 144 -22.15 -20.62 20.08
N ASN A 145 -22.48 -21.48 19.11
CA ASN A 145 -21.54 -22.32 18.37
C ASN A 145 -21.93 -22.38 16.88
N TYR A 146 -20.97 -22.12 15.99
CA TYR A 146 -21.17 -22.07 14.55
C TYR A 146 -20.12 -22.88 13.79
N ALA A 147 -20.55 -23.54 12.72
CA ALA A 147 -19.64 -24.15 11.76
C ALA A 147 -19.02 -23.06 10.86
N ILE A 148 -17.70 -23.08 10.71
CA ILE A 148 -16.95 -22.16 9.86
C ILE A 148 -15.81 -22.89 9.16
N SER A 149 -15.04 -22.22 8.31
CA SER A 149 -13.82 -22.75 7.70
C SER A 149 -12.66 -21.78 7.95
N LEU A 150 -11.71 -22.17 8.79
CA LEU A 150 -10.50 -21.43 9.14
C LEU A 150 -9.25 -22.28 8.86
N PRO A 151 -8.88 -22.48 7.58
CA PRO A 151 -7.74 -23.31 7.21
C PRO A 151 -6.43 -22.78 7.82
N ASP A 152 -5.52 -23.69 8.15
CA ASP A 152 -4.16 -23.34 8.53
C ASP A 152 -3.44 -22.60 7.39
N ASN A 153 -2.43 -21.81 7.74
CA ASN A 153 -1.61 -20.99 6.85
C ASN A 153 -2.38 -19.92 6.06
N THR A 154 -3.60 -19.59 6.50
CA THR A 154 -4.44 -18.55 5.90
C THR A 154 -4.72 -17.44 6.90
N VAL A 155 -4.30 -16.22 6.58
CA VAL A 155 -4.62 -15.04 7.40
C VAL A 155 -6.13 -14.80 7.34
N THR A 156 -6.77 -14.72 8.50
CA THR A 156 -8.19 -14.39 8.63
C THR A 156 -8.36 -13.14 9.48
N HIS A 157 -9.08 -12.16 8.94
CA HIS A 157 -9.44 -10.94 9.65
C HIS A 157 -10.66 -11.15 10.54
N PHE A 158 -10.65 -10.61 11.75
CA PHE A 158 -11.74 -10.65 12.71
C PHE A 158 -12.08 -9.24 13.18
N ARG A 159 -13.38 -8.98 13.36
CA ARG A 159 -13.89 -7.78 14.03
C ARG A 159 -14.90 -8.18 15.09
N ILE A 160 -14.71 -7.71 16.32
CA ILE A 160 -15.59 -7.97 17.46
C ILE A 160 -16.14 -6.63 17.94
N LEU A 161 -17.42 -6.40 17.69
CA LEU A 161 -18.11 -5.17 18.03
C LEU A 161 -18.90 -5.35 19.32
N LEU A 162 -18.52 -4.60 20.36
CA LEU A 162 -19.05 -4.70 21.71
C LEU A 162 -19.81 -3.43 22.07
N VAL A 163 -21.14 -3.52 22.16
CA VAL A 163 -22.00 -2.38 22.50
C VAL A 163 -22.98 -2.79 23.59
N GLY A 164 -22.86 -2.20 24.78
CA GLY A 164 -23.61 -2.61 25.95
C GLY A 164 -23.39 -4.09 26.23
N ASN A 165 -24.47 -4.87 26.28
CA ASN A 165 -24.41 -6.32 26.46
C ASN A 165 -24.46 -7.13 25.15
N ARG A 166 -24.37 -6.47 23.98
CA ARG A 166 -24.41 -7.13 22.67
C ARG A 166 -23.01 -7.31 22.10
N ILE A 167 -22.73 -8.52 21.63
CA ILE A 167 -21.47 -8.97 21.05
C ILE A 167 -21.73 -9.38 19.62
N ARG A 168 -21.07 -8.71 18.66
CA ARG A 168 -21.13 -9.08 17.24
C ARG A 168 -19.75 -9.43 16.71
N VAL A 169 -19.60 -10.63 16.14
CA VAL A 169 -18.35 -11.11 15.57
C VAL A 169 -18.49 -11.21 14.07
N PHE A 170 -17.59 -10.55 13.34
CA PHE A 170 -17.46 -10.61 11.89
C PHE A 170 -16.15 -11.33 11.57
N ILE A 171 -16.21 -12.21 10.57
CA ILE A 171 -15.07 -13.02 10.13
C ILE A 171 -14.86 -12.74 8.65
N ALA A 172 -13.60 -12.52 8.26
CA ALA A 172 -13.20 -12.07 6.95
C ALA A 172 -13.98 -10.80 6.52
N ASN A 173 -14.30 -10.68 5.24
CA ASN A 173 -14.98 -9.51 4.68
C ASN A 173 -16.52 -9.63 4.75
N ASN A 174 -17.07 -10.46 5.64
CA ASN A 174 -18.52 -10.66 5.72
C ASN A 174 -19.20 -9.47 6.43
N PRO A 175 -20.11 -8.73 5.76
CA PRO A 175 -20.83 -7.62 6.38
C PRO A 175 -21.89 -8.07 7.39
N THR A 176 -22.26 -9.35 7.38
CA THR A 176 -23.20 -9.95 8.34
C THR A 176 -22.41 -10.57 9.48
N PRO A 177 -22.75 -10.29 10.75
CA PRO A 177 -22.08 -10.92 11.87
C PRO A 177 -22.28 -12.44 11.82
N THR A 178 -21.18 -13.19 11.95
CA THR A 178 -21.22 -14.65 12.12
C THR A 178 -21.81 -15.01 13.47
N ILE A 179 -21.49 -14.20 14.49
CA ILE A 179 -22.10 -14.30 15.82
C ILE A 179 -22.76 -12.96 16.14
N ASP A 180 -24.03 -12.99 16.54
CA ASP A 180 -24.75 -11.84 17.08
C ASP A 180 -25.47 -12.28 18.36
N TYR A 181 -24.86 -11.98 19.49
CA TYR A 181 -25.28 -12.49 20.80
C TYR A 181 -25.57 -11.33 21.75
N ILE A 182 -26.66 -11.42 22.50
CA ILE A 182 -27.03 -10.49 23.57
C ILE A 182 -26.94 -11.25 24.90
N ASP A 183 -26.11 -10.76 25.82
CA ASP A 183 -25.98 -11.34 27.16
C ASP A 183 -26.89 -10.62 28.16
N ASP A 184 -28.09 -11.14 28.38
CA ASP A 184 -29.02 -10.60 29.37
C ASP A 184 -28.79 -11.17 30.78
N ASN A 185 -27.78 -12.04 30.99
CA ASN A 185 -27.53 -12.72 32.25
C ASN A 185 -26.17 -12.33 32.85
N ASN A 186 -26.15 -11.23 33.58
CA ASN A 186 -24.96 -10.65 34.24
C ASN A 186 -23.80 -10.42 33.25
N PRO A 187 -23.96 -9.50 32.27
CA PRO A 187 -22.96 -9.27 31.23
C PRO A 187 -21.67 -8.67 31.79
N ILE A 188 -20.54 -9.10 31.24
CA ILE A 188 -19.28 -8.37 31.43
C ILE A 188 -19.32 -7.15 30.50
N LEU A 189 -19.26 -5.94 31.03
CA LEU A 189 -19.49 -4.70 30.28
C LEU A 189 -18.23 -3.92 29.94
N SER A 190 -17.10 -4.23 30.56
CA SER A 190 -15.83 -3.56 30.29
C SER A 190 -14.64 -4.49 30.51
N GLY A 191 -13.51 -4.15 29.90
CA GLY A 191 -12.26 -4.84 30.12
C GLY A 191 -11.29 -4.70 28.96
N LYS A 192 -10.09 -5.27 29.13
CA LYS A 192 -9.03 -5.27 28.13
C LYS A 192 -9.32 -6.22 26.97
N ILE A 193 -8.45 -6.18 25.97
CA ILE A 193 -8.31 -7.25 24.98
C ILE A 193 -7.17 -8.18 25.39
N GLY A 194 -7.22 -9.43 24.93
CA GLY A 194 -6.14 -10.40 25.10
C GLY A 194 -5.97 -11.27 23.87
N LEU A 195 -4.73 -11.49 23.45
CA LEU A 195 -4.39 -12.54 22.49
C LEU A 195 -4.11 -13.81 23.29
N ALA A 196 -4.62 -14.95 22.84
CA ALA A 196 -4.52 -16.18 23.62
C ALA A 196 -4.36 -17.42 22.76
N ILE A 197 -3.70 -18.41 23.32
CA ILE A 197 -3.68 -19.78 22.79
C ILE A 197 -3.92 -20.69 23.99
N THR A 198 -5.03 -21.41 23.97
CA THR A 198 -5.24 -22.54 24.87
C THR A 198 -4.91 -23.82 24.12
N THR A 199 -4.43 -24.86 24.79
CA THR A 199 -4.28 -26.20 24.20
C THR A 199 -5.08 -27.19 25.00
N GLY A 200 -5.91 -27.98 24.31
CA GLY A 200 -6.49 -29.20 24.86
C GLY A 200 -5.47 -30.34 24.82
N ALA A 201 -5.74 -31.32 23.96
CA ALA A 201 -4.86 -32.48 23.74
C ALA A 201 -3.80 -32.25 22.63
N SER A 202 -3.92 -31.18 21.84
CA SER A 202 -3.09 -30.89 20.67
C SER A 202 -2.31 -29.59 20.83
N LEU A 203 -1.06 -29.60 20.36
CA LEU A 203 -0.21 -28.41 20.26
C LEU A 203 -0.81 -27.41 19.27
N SER A 204 -0.57 -26.12 19.47
CA SER A 204 -1.08 -25.07 18.58
C SER A 204 -0.08 -23.94 18.38
N GLU A 205 0.02 -23.46 17.14
CA GLU A 205 0.85 -22.33 16.75
C GLU A 205 -0.01 -21.29 16.03
N VAL A 206 -0.11 -20.10 16.61
CA VAL A 206 -0.97 -19.02 16.14
C VAL A 206 -0.22 -17.69 16.23
N TRP A 207 -0.36 -16.88 15.19
CA TRP A 207 0.28 -15.58 15.06
C TRP A 207 -0.75 -14.51 14.76
N PHE A 208 -0.65 -13.37 15.42
CA PHE A 208 -1.56 -12.24 15.30
C PHE A 208 -0.88 -11.05 14.66
N ASP A 209 -1.67 -10.23 13.99
CA ASP A 209 -1.23 -9.03 13.28
C ASP A 209 -2.37 -7.99 13.23
N ASN A 210 -2.06 -6.74 12.91
CA ASN A 210 -3.03 -5.65 12.68
C ASN A 210 -4.09 -5.53 13.79
N VAL A 211 -3.67 -5.56 15.05
CA VAL A 211 -4.56 -5.39 16.20
C VAL A 211 -4.97 -3.92 16.30
N VAL A 212 -6.27 -3.63 16.33
CA VAL A 212 -6.82 -2.29 16.50
C VAL A 212 -8.04 -2.35 17.43
N VAL A 213 -8.11 -1.43 18.39
CA VAL A 213 -9.26 -1.22 19.26
C VAL A 213 -9.76 0.20 19.07
N THR A 214 -11.04 0.37 18.75
CA THR A 214 -11.66 1.69 18.57
C THR A 214 -12.84 1.89 19.51
N GLU A 215 -12.97 3.10 20.04
CA GLU A 215 -14.10 3.51 20.88
C GLU A 215 -15.37 3.61 20.04
N ILE A 216 -16.48 3.09 20.56
CA ILE A 216 -17.80 3.27 19.95
C ILE A 216 -18.49 4.44 20.67
N PRO A 217 -18.88 5.51 19.97
CA PRO A 217 -19.57 6.63 20.60
C PRO A 217 -20.88 6.16 21.24
N THR A 218 -21.00 6.29 22.56
CA THR A 218 -22.27 6.09 23.26
C THR A 218 -23.20 7.23 22.87
N GLU A 219 -24.33 6.92 22.22
CA GLU A 219 -25.34 7.92 21.91
C GLU A 219 -25.91 8.49 23.22
N THR A 220 -25.61 9.75 23.52
CA THR A 220 -26.17 10.44 24.68
C THR A 220 -27.68 10.59 24.47
N PRO A 221 -28.55 10.15 25.41
CA PRO A 221 -29.99 10.29 25.26
C PRO A 221 -30.37 11.78 25.19
N THR A 222 -30.99 12.17 24.09
CA THR A 222 -31.47 13.55 23.86
C THR A 222 -32.69 13.79 24.76
N PRO A 223 -32.81 14.92 25.50
CA PRO A 223 -33.91 15.15 26.41
C PRO A 223 -35.26 15.23 25.67
N SER A 224 -36.25 14.56 26.23
CA SER A 224 -37.63 14.43 25.73
C SER A 224 -38.36 15.79 25.68
N PRO A 225 -39.10 16.13 24.60
CA PRO A 225 -39.87 17.36 24.52
C PRO A 225 -41.21 17.25 25.29
N SER A 226 -41.53 18.33 26.01
CA SER A 226 -42.77 18.59 26.76
C SER A 226 -43.98 18.86 25.83
N PRO A 227 -45.25 18.73 26.29
CA PRO A 227 -46.40 18.57 25.41
C PRO A 227 -46.99 19.87 24.79
N SER A 228 -47.75 19.62 23.72
CA SER A 228 -48.51 20.45 22.75
C SER A 228 -49.61 21.37 23.35
N PRO A 229 -50.24 22.33 22.61
CA PRO A 229 -51.15 22.14 21.43
C PRO A 229 -50.85 23.14 20.26
N SER A 230 -51.42 23.15 19.03
CA SER A 230 -52.77 22.89 18.45
C SER A 230 -52.66 22.85 16.89
N PRO A 231 -53.69 22.49 16.08
CA PRO A 231 -53.54 21.92 14.72
C PRO A 231 -53.61 22.94 13.57
N THR A 232 -52.90 22.69 12.45
CA THR A 232 -53.21 23.25 11.11
C THR A 232 -52.50 22.46 9.98
N PRO A 233 -52.86 22.68 8.69
CA PRO A 233 -53.46 21.71 7.78
C PRO A 233 -52.47 20.85 6.97
N THR A 234 -53.03 19.80 6.37
CA THR A 234 -52.42 18.66 5.66
C THR A 234 -51.42 19.04 4.54
N PRO A 235 -50.18 18.48 4.52
CA PRO A 235 -49.23 18.70 3.44
C PRO A 235 -49.40 17.73 2.26
N THR A 236 -49.18 18.30 1.07
CA THR A 236 -48.97 17.70 -0.25
C THR A 236 -47.88 16.62 -0.23
N PRO A 237 -47.99 15.51 -1.00
CA PRO A 237 -47.03 14.42 -0.97
C PRO A 237 -45.60 14.88 -1.29
N THR A 238 -44.71 14.62 -0.35
CA THR A 238 -43.27 14.84 -0.45
C THR A 238 -42.65 13.81 -1.41
N PRO A 239 -41.73 14.19 -2.31
CA PRO A 239 -41.05 13.25 -3.20
C PRO A 239 -40.33 12.17 -2.38
N THR A 240 -40.50 10.91 -2.79
CA THR A 240 -39.87 9.74 -2.18
C THR A 240 -38.34 9.93 -2.13
N PRO A 241 -37.66 9.71 -0.99
CA PRO A 241 -36.21 9.80 -0.93
C PRO A 241 -35.59 8.78 -1.89
N SER A 242 -34.73 9.27 -2.77
CA SER A 242 -33.88 8.44 -3.62
C SER A 242 -33.05 7.48 -2.75
N PRO A 243 -32.86 6.21 -3.14
CA PRO A 243 -32.03 5.28 -2.39
C PRO A 243 -30.67 5.91 -2.07
N THR A 244 -30.24 5.80 -0.81
CA THR A 244 -28.90 6.21 -0.39
C THR A 244 -27.89 5.39 -1.19
N PRO A 245 -26.97 6.01 -1.93
CA PRO A 245 -25.99 5.28 -2.73
C PRO A 245 -25.15 4.39 -1.81
N THR A 246 -24.95 3.13 -2.21
CA THR A 246 -24.06 2.21 -1.52
C THR A 246 -22.67 2.86 -1.39
N PRO A 247 -22.07 2.87 -0.18
CA PRO A 247 -20.74 3.43 0.00
C PRO A 247 -19.75 2.66 -0.88
N VAL A 248 -19.00 3.41 -1.69
CA VAL A 248 -17.88 2.86 -2.46
C VAL A 248 -16.76 2.57 -1.46
N THR A 249 -16.29 1.33 -1.41
CA THR A 249 -15.22 0.90 -0.49
C THR A 249 -13.95 0.47 -1.20
N LYS A 250 -13.98 0.31 -2.54
CA LYS A 250 -12.84 -0.13 -3.33
C LYS A 250 -12.09 1.04 -3.94
N VAL A 251 -10.78 1.10 -3.70
CA VAL A 251 -9.87 2.11 -4.26
C VAL A 251 -8.81 1.43 -5.13
N PHE A 252 -8.61 1.97 -6.33
CA PHE A 252 -7.51 1.59 -7.19
C PHE A 252 -6.40 2.65 -7.15
N LEU A 253 -5.19 2.22 -6.78
CA LEU A 253 -3.98 3.03 -6.95
C LEU A 253 -3.34 2.72 -8.30
N ILE A 254 -3.13 3.75 -9.12
CA ILE A 254 -2.29 3.72 -10.31
C ILE A 254 -1.01 4.49 -10.00
N PRO A 255 0.12 3.81 -9.79
CA PRO A 255 1.36 4.47 -9.41
C PRO A 255 1.99 5.22 -10.60
N GLY A 256 3.00 6.05 -10.32
CA GLY A 256 3.69 6.87 -11.30
C GLY A 256 4.74 6.15 -12.14
N THR A 257 5.43 6.91 -12.99
CA THR A 257 6.55 6.42 -13.82
C THR A 257 7.60 5.73 -12.94
N GLY A 258 8.04 4.53 -13.33
CA GLY A 258 9.10 3.82 -12.61
C GLY A 258 8.64 3.05 -11.37
N ALA A 259 7.47 3.36 -10.82
CA ALA A 259 7.02 2.73 -9.58
C ALA A 259 6.62 1.26 -9.74
N SER A 260 6.37 0.77 -10.96
CA SER A 260 6.18 -0.65 -11.24
C SER A 260 7.43 -1.31 -11.83
N TRP A 261 7.69 -2.56 -11.45
CA TRP A 261 8.88 -3.33 -11.79
C TRP A 261 8.53 -4.71 -12.34
N ASN A 262 9.17 -5.04 -13.47
CA ASN A 262 9.30 -6.40 -13.98
C ASN A 262 10.73 -6.57 -14.48
N VAL A 263 11.49 -7.44 -13.81
CA VAL A 263 12.93 -7.60 -14.07
C VAL A 263 13.23 -8.15 -15.46
N ASP A 264 12.45 -9.12 -15.97
CA ASP A 264 12.67 -9.68 -17.30
C ASP A 264 12.36 -8.64 -18.38
N ALA A 265 11.28 -7.88 -18.20
CA ALA A 265 10.90 -6.80 -19.12
C ALA A 265 11.98 -5.71 -19.20
N LEU A 266 12.50 -5.28 -18.04
CA LEU A 266 13.39 -4.13 -17.93
C LEU A 266 14.86 -4.49 -18.19
N ILE A 267 15.36 -5.63 -17.70
CA ILE A 267 16.76 -6.05 -17.92
C ILE A 267 16.98 -6.68 -19.31
N ASN A 268 15.93 -7.20 -19.95
CA ASN A 268 16.07 -7.70 -21.32
C ASN A 268 15.44 -6.78 -22.36
N CYS A 269 15.03 -5.57 -21.97
CA CYS A 269 14.42 -4.58 -22.84
C CYS A 269 13.28 -5.15 -23.70
N LYS A 270 12.46 -6.01 -23.11
CA LYS A 270 11.35 -6.68 -23.81
C LYS A 270 10.09 -5.84 -23.72
N ASP A 271 9.50 -5.53 -24.88
CA ASP A 271 8.23 -4.79 -24.95
C ASP A 271 6.99 -5.71 -24.84
N SER A 272 7.20 -7.01 -24.99
CA SER A 272 6.22 -8.09 -24.85
C SER A 272 6.92 -9.44 -24.61
N GLY A 273 6.18 -10.48 -24.24
CA GLY A 273 6.73 -11.84 -24.06
C GLY A 273 7.73 -11.98 -22.90
N TYR A 274 7.74 -11.03 -21.97
CA TYR A 274 8.46 -11.15 -20.70
C TYR A 274 7.68 -12.03 -19.72
N SER A 275 8.43 -12.67 -18.82
CA SER A 275 7.92 -13.50 -17.75
C SER A 275 7.64 -12.70 -16.48
N GLY A 276 6.83 -13.27 -15.58
CA GLY A 276 6.47 -12.64 -14.31
C GLY A 276 5.44 -11.52 -14.43
N SER A 277 4.92 -11.10 -13.27
CA SER A 277 3.94 -10.01 -13.16
C SER A 277 4.64 -8.69 -12.83
N TRP A 278 4.04 -7.56 -13.19
CA TRP A 278 4.48 -6.26 -12.70
C TRP A 278 4.13 -6.13 -11.22
N THR A 279 5.08 -5.65 -10.42
CA THR A 279 4.93 -5.43 -8.97
C THR A 279 5.44 -4.04 -8.59
N MET A 280 5.15 -3.56 -7.38
CA MET A 280 5.70 -2.29 -6.91
C MET A 280 7.23 -2.41 -6.80
N ALA A 281 7.97 -1.48 -7.41
CA ALA A 281 9.42 -1.47 -7.36
C ALA A 281 9.92 -1.30 -5.91
N PRO A 282 10.96 -2.02 -5.46
CA PRO A 282 11.49 -1.90 -4.10
C PRO A 282 11.80 -0.46 -3.65
N TYR A 283 12.38 0.38 -4.52
CA TYR A 283 12.63 1.80 -4.18
C TYR A 283 11.35 2.63 -4.06
N ALA A 284 10.28 2.24 -4.75
CA ALA A 284 9.01 2.95 -4.72
C ALA A 284 8.14 2.56 -3.51
N LYS A 285 8.36 1.38 -2.90
CA LYS A 285 7.58 0.91 -1.75
C LYS A 285 7.52 1.94 -0.62
N ASN A 286 8.64 2.59 -0.30
CA ASN A 286 8.69 3.59 0.77
C ASN A 286 7.83 4.82 0.46
N VAL A 287 7.71 5.21 -0.82
CA VAL A 287 6.93 6.37 -1.27
C VAL A 287 5.43 6.13 -1.12
N TYR A 288 4.96 4.93 -1.47
CA TYR A 288 3.53 4.62 -1.41
C TYR A 288 3.08 4.02 -0.08
N SER A 289 4.00 3.52 0.75
CA SER A 289 3.69 2.77 1.98
C SER A 289 2.69 3.47 2.89
N GLN A 290 2.90 4.77 3.16
CA GLN A 290 2.02 5.55 4.04
C GLN A 290 0.62 5.72 3.44
N LEU A 291 0.50 5.98 2.14
CA LEU A 291 -0.82 6.04 1.49
C LEU A 291 -1.53 4.69 1.57
N LEU A 292 -0.82 3.61 1.22
CA LEU A 292 -1.38 2.27 1.19
C LEU A 292 -1.87 1.84 2.57
N SER A 293 -1.06 2.04 3.60
CA SER A 293 -1.41 1.70 4.98
C SER A 293 -2.55 2.57 5.51
N SER A 294 -2.58 3.86 5.16
CA SER A 294 -3.61 4.78 5.66
C SER A 294 -4.97 4.54 5.00
N LEU A 295 -5.00 4.23 3.69
CA LEU A 295 -6.23 3.82 3.02
C LEU A 295 -6.76 2.50 3.59
N ALA A 296 -5.88 1.50 3.79
CA ALA A 296 -6.27 0.24 4.41
C ALA A 296 -6.80 0.45 5.85
N SER A 297 -6.12 1.26 6.65
CA SER A 297 -6.52 1.60 8.02
C SER A 297 -7.85 2.37 8.08
N ALA A 298 -8.15 3.15 7.04
CA ALA A 298 -9.44 3.83 6.87
C ALA A 298 -10.57 2.91 6.34
N GLY A 299 -10.31 1.62 6.17
CA GLY A 299 -11.31 0.61 5.76
C GLY A 299 -11.54 0.50 4.26
N TRP A 300 -10.64 1.06 3.43
CA TRP A 300 -10.72 0.91 1.98
C TRP A 300 -10.13 -0.43 1.52
N ASP A 301 -10.85 -1.13 0.64
CA ASP A 301 -10.35 -2.28 -0.11
C ASP A 301 -9.43 -1.76 -1.23
N LEU A 302 -8.12 -1.82 -1.00
CA LEU A 302 -7.12 -1.19 -1.84
C LEU A 302 -6.46 -2.20 -2.78
N THR A 303 -6.51 -1.90 -4.07
CA THR A 303 -5.78 -2.68 -5.09
C THR A 303 -4.86 -1.76 -5.90
N THR A 304 -3.59 -2.14 -6.00
CA THR A 304 -2.63 -1.43 -6.86
C THR A 304 -2.61 -2.03 -8.26
N PHE A 305 -2.83 -1.19 -9.27
CA PHE A 305 -2.61 -1.57 -10.67
C PHE A 305 -1.14 -1.34 -11.03
N ASN A 306 -0.30 -2.35 -10.85
CA ASN A 306 1.09 -2.31 -11.34
C ASN A 306 1.13 -2.62 -12.84
N TYR A 307 1.87 -1.82 -13.61
CA TYR A 307 1.77 -1.84 -15.07
C TYR A 307 3.10 -1.53 -15.78
N ASP A 308 3.14 -1.79 -17.08
CA ASP A 308 4.28 -1.46 -17.94
C ASP A 308 4.28 0.04 -18.28
N TRP A 309 4.87 0.84 -17.40
CA TRP A 309 4.94 2.30 -17.53
C TRP A 309 5.75 2.78 -18.74
N ARG A 310 6.36 1.88 -19.52
CA ARG A 310 7.05 2.21 -20.77
C ARG A 310 6.09 2.39 -21.94
N LYS A 311 4.93 1.72 -21.88
CA LYS A 311 3.87 1.77 -22.89
C LYS A 311 3.09 3.07 -22.80
N GLN A 312 2.47 3.46 -23.91
CA GLN A 312 1.70 4.70 -23.97
C GLN A 312 0.50 4.70 -23.00
N VAL A 313 0.06 5.89 -22.61
CA VAL A 313 -1.09 6.11 -21.72
C VAL A 313 -2.37 5.43 -22.25
N PRO A 314 -2.74 5.53 -23.55
CA PRO A 314 -3.93 4.83 -24.05
C PRO A 314 -3.85 3.31 -23.97
N GLU A 315 -2.67 2.72 -24.18
CA GLU A 315 -2.46 1.27 -24.05
C GLU A 315 -2.65 0.83 -22.60
N ASN A 316 -2.03 1.53 -21.66
CA ASN A 316 -2.18 1.25 -20.23
C ASN A 316 -3.59 1.53 -19.72
N SER A 317 -4.30 2.50 -20.29
CA SER A 317 -5.72 2.75 -20.00
C SER A 317 -6.61 1.56 -20.39
N ALA A 318 -6.36 0.93 -21.53
CA ALA A 318 -7.07 -0.28 -21.94
C ALA A 318 -6.79 -1.45 -20.97
N LEU A 319 -5.53 -1.63 -20.56
CA LEU A 319 -5.16 -2.64 -19.56
C LEU A 319 -5.82 -2.37 -18.21
N PHE A 320 -5.86 -1.11 -17.78
CA PHE A 320 -6.52 -0.71 -16.54
C PHE A 320 -8.03 -0.93 -16.58
N SER A 321 -8.68 -0.67 -17.72
CA SER A 321 -10.10 -0.98 -17.90
C SER A 321 -10.39 -2.48 -17.72
N ASN A 322 -9.57 -3.34 -18.34
CA ASN A 322 -9.68 -4.79 -18.17
C ASN A 322 -9.42 -5.23 -16.73
N PHE A 323 -8.46 -4.59 -16.06
CA PHE A 323 -8.14 -4.84 -14.67
C PHE A 323 -9.32 -4.51 -13.75
N ILE A 324 -9.93 -3.34 -13.89
CA ILE A 324 -11.15 -2.98 -13.14
C ILE A 324 -12.26 -4.00 -13.43
N ASN A 325 -12.54 -4.31 -14.69
CA ASN A 325 -13.64 -5.21 -15.05
C ASN A 325 -13.46 -6.64 -14.52
N SER A 326 -12.21 -7.07 -14.29
CA SER A 326 -11.90 -8.40 -13.75
C SER A 326 -11.94 -8.47 -12.23
N ASN A 327 -11.90 -7.33 -11.53
CA ASN A 327 -11.79 -7.26 -10.06
C ASN A 327 -12.99 -6.58 -9.38
N VAL A 328 -14.01 -6.20 -10.16
CA VAL A 328 -15.11 -5.34 -9.70
C VAL A 328 -16.41 -5.88 -10.26
N ASP A 329 -17.41 -6.06 -9.39
CA ASP A 329 -18.71 -6.57 -9.79
C ASP A 329 -19.41 -5.62 -10.77
N VAL A 330 -20.32 -6.16 -11.60
CA VAL A 330 -20.94 -5.41 -12.71
C VAL A 330 -21.56 -4.07 -12.31
N ASN A 331 -22.13 -3.98 -11.10
CA ASN A 331 -22.81 -2.79 -10.58
C ASN A 331 -22.00 -2.03 -9.51
N GLU A 332 -20.80 -2.52 -9.16
CA GLU A 332 -19.94 -1.90 -8.15
C GLU A 332 -19.22 -0.68 -8.74
N LYS A 333 -19.22 0.42 -8.00
CA LYS A 333 -18.46 1.64 -8.31
C LYS A 333 -17.16 1.64 -7.53
N VAL A 334 -16.16 2.33 -8.07
CA VAL A 334 -14.79 2.35 -7.52
C VAL A 334 -14.26 3.78 -7.45
N ASP A 335 -13.39 4.03 -6.49
CA ASP A 335 -12.63 5.28 -6.42
C ASP A 335 -11.20 5.05 -6.95
N ILE A 336 -10.59 6.06 -7.56
CA ILE A 336 -9.29 5.93 -8.24
C ILE A 336 -8.33 7.03 -7.75
N VAL A 337 -7.11 6.63 -7.37
CA VAL A 337 -5.96 7.52 -7.19
C VAL A 337 -4.96 7.25 -8.29
N GLY A 338 -4.65 8.25 -9.09
CA GLY A 338 -3.58 8.15 -10.08
C GLY A 338 -2.46 9.13 -9.79
N HIS A 339 -1.24 8.64 -9.55
CA HIS A 339 -0.07 9.47 -9.28
C HIS A 339 0.77 9.68 -10.54
N SER A 340 1.21 10.91 -10.81
CA SER A 340 2.10 11.23 -11.93
C SER A 340 1.51 10.69 -13.25
N LEU A 341 2.26 9.88 -14.01
CA LEU A 341 1.77 9.15 -15.20
C LEU A 341 0.50 8.33 -14.93
N GLY A 342 0.35 7.75 -13.75
CA GLY A 342 -0.83 6.99 -13.34
C GLY A 342 -2.12 7.81 -13.35
N GLY A 343 -2.06 9.10 -13.05
CA GLY A 343 -3.24 9.98 -13.18
C GLY A 343 -3.61 10.31 -14.62
N LEU A 344 -2.65 10.30 -15.56
CA LEU A 344 -2.97 10.36 -16.99
C LEU A 344 -3.69 9.08 -17.45
N ILE A 345 -3.33 7.91 -16.90
CA ILE A 345 -4.02 6.64 -17.17
C ILE A 345 -5.44 6.67 -16.59
N GLY A 346 -5.61 7.13 -15.35
CA GLY A 346 -6.93 7.31 -14.73
C GLY A 346 -7.83 8.27 -15.51
N ARG A 347 -7.28 9.41 -15.97
CA ARG A 347 -7.96 10.33 -16.89
C ARG A 347 -8.37 9.63 -18.20
N SER A 348 -7.42 8.96 -18.85
CA SER A 348 -7.66 8.27 -20.12
C SER A 348 -8.74 7.18 -19.97
N TYR A 349 -8.78 6.50 -18.83
CA TYR A 349 -9.84 5.53 -18.51
C TYR A 349 -11.22 6.20 -18.46
N LEU A 350 -11.37 7.33 -17.77
CA LEU A 350 -12.64 8.08 -17.76
C LEU A 350 -13.06 8.48 -19.18
N GLU A 351 -12.14 8.99 -20.00
CA GLU A 351 -12.42 9.39 -21.37
C GLU A 351 -12.89 8.22 -22.24
N ASN A 352 -12.16 7.12 -22.20
CA ASN A 352 -12.42 5.96 -23.05
C ASN A 352 -13.64 5.15 -22.60
N GLN A 353 -14.00 5.22 -21.31
CA GLN A 353 -15.11 4.47 -20.73
C GLN A 353 -16.33 5.34 -20.42
N ASN A 354 -16.34 6.61 -20.83
CA ASN A 354 -17.40 7.58 -20.48
C ASN A 354 -17.70 7.59 -18.97
N GLY A 355 -16.64 7.69 -18.15
CA GLY A 355 -16.70 7.61 -16.69
C GLY A 355 -16.63 6.20 -16.10
N GLY A 356 -17.02 5.17 -16.87
CA GLY A 356 -16.89 3.76 -16.49
C GLY A 356 -17.44 3.44 -15.10
N LYS A 357 -16.69 2.63 -14.35
CA LYS A 357 -17.01 2.26 -12.97
C LYS A 357 -16.53 3.30 -11.94
N ALA A 358 -15.89 4.38 -12.37
CA ALA A 358 -15.41 5.39 -11.43
C ALA A 358 -16.58 6.12 -10.75
N SER A 359 -16.43 6.36 -9.45
CA SER A 359 -17.22 7.25 -8.63
C SER A 359 -16.42 8.54 -8.38
N LYS A 360 -15.15 8.39 -8.00
CA LYS A 360 -14.20 9.50 -7.87
C LYS A 360 -12.87 9.19 -8.58
N LEU A 361 -12.22 10.22 -9.10
CA LEU A 361 -10.84 10.19 -9.59
C LEU A 361 -10.06 11.33 -8.94
N LEU A 362 -9.00 11.01 -8.20
CA LEU A 362 -8.00 11.98 -7.75
C LEU A 362 -6.71 11.77 -8.54
N THR A 363 -6.28 12.79 -9.28
CA THR A 363 -4.94 12.78 -9.90
C THR A 363 -3.95 13.55 -9.05
N VAL A 364 -2.82 12.94 -8.74
CA VAL A 364 -1.82 13.46 -7.80
C VAL A 364 -0.54 13.75 -8.57
N GLY A 365 -0.11 15.02 -8.64
CA GLY A 365 1.11 15.42 -9.38
C GLY A 365 1.08 15.07 -10.88
N SER A 366 -0.08 14.91 -11.50
CA SER A 366 -0.18 14.38 -12.87
C SER A 366 -0.05 15.47 -13.95
N PRO A 367 0.83 15.31 -14.95
CA PRO A 367 1.10 16.36 -15.94
C PRO A 367 0.03 16.45 -17.04
N HIS A 368 -1.17 16.95 -16.72
CA HIS A 368 -2.31 17.09 -17.64
C HIS A 368 -2.08 18.04 -18.82
N LYS A 369 -1.02 18.86 -18.76
CA LYS A 369 -0.53 19.67 -19.90
C LYS A 369 0.91 19.32 -20.30
N GLY A 370 1.46 18.22 -19.78
CA GLY A 370 2.86 17.79 -19.97
C GLY A 370 3.86 18.50 -19.05
N LEU A 371 5.14 18.15 -19.18
CA LEU A 371 6.24 18.74 -18.42
C LEU A 371 7.48 18.95 -19.31
N ALA A 372 8.17 20.08 -19.13
CA ALA A 372 9.30 20.46 -19.98
C ALA A 372 10.46 19.45 -19.94
N LEU A 373 10.63 18.72 -18.83
CA LEU A 373 11.66 17.69 -18.66
C LEU A 373 11.52 16.52 -19.65
N ALA A 374 10.35 16.30 -20.25
CA ALA A 374 10.15 15.25 -21.24
C ALA A 374 10.93 15.50 -22.55
N TYR A 375 11.18 16.76 -22.92
CA TYR A 375 11.87 17.09 -24.17
C TYR A 375 13.33 16.62 -24.25
N PRO A 376 14.22 16.94 -23.29
CA PRO A 376 15.59 16.44 -23.31
C PRO A 376 15.66 14.92 -23.23
N ALA A 377 14.71 14.27 -22.55
CA ALA A 377 14.58 12.82 -22.55
C ALA A 377 14.22 12.28 -23.94
N VAL A 378 13.10 12.73 -24.53
CA VAL A 378 12.59 12.20 -25.81
C VAL A 378 13.55 12.44 -26.98
N VAL A 379 14.20 13.62 -27.03
CA VAL A 379 15.05 14.00 -28.17
C VAL A 379 16.51 13.61 -27.94
N GLY A 380 17.03 13.84 -26.74
CA GLY A 380 18.45 13.67 -26.43
C GLY A 380 18.80 12.41 -25.65
N GLY A 381 17.81 11.66 -25.14
CA GLY A 381 18.05 10.58 -24.17
C GLY A 381 18.61 11.10 -22.84
N GLU A 382 18.47 12.39 -22.55
CA GLU A 382 19.06 13.03 -21.37
C GLU A 382 18.14 12.97 -20.16
N ILE A 383 18.70 12.66 -18.98
CA ILE A 383 17.97 12.57 -17.71
C ILE A 383 18.24 13.83 -16.89
N TRP A 384 17.23 14.68 -16.74
CA TRP A 384 17.32 15.93 -15.97
C TRP A 384 16.44 15.94 -14.70
N ALA A 385 15.91 14.77 -14.33
CA ALA A 385 15.03 14.59 -13.17
C ALA A 385 15.73 14.93 -11.85
N ASN A 386 15.07 15.74 -11.03
CA ASN A 386 15.54 16.06 -9.67
C ASN A 386 15.02 15.08 -8.62
N ASP A 387 13.79 14.55 -8.79
CA ASP A 387 13.24 13.51 -7.92
C ASP A 387 14.05 12.21 -8.07
N LEU A 388 14.39 11.60 -6.92
CA LEU A 388 15.24 10.43 -6.85
C LEU A 388 14.58 9.19 -7.47
N VAL A 389 13.27 9.00 -7.30
CA VAL A 389 12.54 7.83 -7.78
C VAL A 389 12.55 7.80 -9.31
N GLU A 390 12.19 8.91 -9.95
CA GLU A 390 12.24 9.03 -11.40
C GLU A 390 13.68 8.98 -11.91
N ARG A 391 14.66 9.54 -11.17
CA ARG A 391 16.07 9.44 -11.56
C ARG A 391 16.57 7.99 -11.52
N ILE A 392 16.15 7.19 -10.53
CA ILE A 392 16.43 5.75 -10.46
C ILE A 392 15.84 5.05 -11.68
N ALA A 393 14.53 5.22 -11.91
CA ALA A 393 13.82 4.56 -13.00
C ALA A 393 14.39 4.93 -14.38
N ALA A 394 14.61 6.23 -14.62
CA ALA A 394 15.18 6.72 -15.86
C ALA A 394 16.63 6.25 -16.04
N THR A 395 17.44 6.18 -14.97
CA THR A 395 18.83 5.68 -15.09
C THR A 395 18.87 4.21 -15.44
N LEU A 396 18.10 3.38 -14.74
CA LEU A 396 18.05 1.94 -14.99
C LEU A 396 17.54 1.62 -16.38
N LEU A 397 16.59 2.42 -16.90
CA LEU A 397 16.00 2.15 -18.20
C LEU A 397 16.69 2.86 -19.36
N PHE A 398 17.00 4.15 -19.29
CA PHE A 398 17.51 4.89 -20.45
C PHE A 398 18.92 4.46 -20.82
N LYS A 399 19.76 4.17 -19.81
CA LYS A 399 21.11 3.67 -20.06
C LYS A 399 21.11 2.25 -20.62
N HIS A 400 20.06 1.48 -20.36
CA HIS A 400 19.99 0.07 -20.72
C HIS A 400 19.15 -0.23 -21.97
N CYS A 401 17.96 0.37 -22.08
CA CYS A 401 16.95 0.12 -23.12
C CYS A 401 16.55 1.35 -23.94
N GLY A 402 16.99 2.55 -23.56
CA GLY A 402 16.59 3.81 -24.21
C GLY A 402 15.29 4.39 -23.65
N VAL A 403 14.75 5.39 -24.37
CA VAL A 403 13.65 6.24 -23.89
C VAL A 403 12.30 5.57 -24.19
N PRO A 404 11.42 5.40 -23.19
CA PRO A 404 10.11 4.79 -23.39
C PRO A 404 9.15 5.60 -24.25
N ALA A 405 8.20 4.90 -24.87
CA ALA A 405 7.13 5.54 -25.64
C ALA A 405 6.26 6.47 -24.77
N SER A 406 6.01 6.11 -23.51
CA SER A 406 5.22 6.93 -22.57
C SER A 406 5.73 8.35 -22.37
N PHE A 407 7.03 8.60 -22.55
CA PHE A 407 7.61 9.94 -22.39
C PHE A 407 7.13 10.93 -23.44
N LYS A 408 6.71 10.47 -24.63
CA LYS A 408 6.08 11.33 -25.63
C LYS A 408 4.71 11.85 -25.17
N ASN A 409 3.94 11.01 -24.46
CA ASN A 409 2.64 11.41 -23.90
C ASN A 409 2.76 12.46 -22.77
N MET A 410 3.98 12.72 -22.29
CA MET A 410 4.29 13.70 -21.25
C MET A 410 4.89 15.01 -21.81
N LEU A 411 5.08 15.14 -23.11
CA LEU A 411 5.55 16.38 -23.73
C LEU A 411 4.55 17.53 -23.50
N PRO A 412 5.01 18.77 -23.30
CA PRO A 412 4.11 19.90 -23.11
C PRO A 412 3.16 20.14 -24.30
N ILE A 413 1.96 20.61 -23.99
CA ILE A 413 1.00 21.16 -24.95
C ILE A 413 0.89 22.69 -24.86
N TYR A 414 1.88 23.32 -24.22
CA TYR A 414 2.04 24.76 -24.06
C TYR A 414 3.46 25.14 -24.50
N ASP A 415 3.68 26.42 -24.81
CA ASP A 415 4.99 26.89 -25.28
C ASP A 415 6.03 26.85 -24.16
N TYR A 416 7.08 26.05 -24.36
CA TYR A 416 8.08 25.75 -23.34
C TYR A 416 9.52 25.82 -23.84
N LEU A 417 9.72 25.92 -25.17
CA LEU A 417 11.02 26.16 -25.78
C LEU A 417 11.13 27.62 -26.17
N ARG A 418 12.21 28.29 -25.77
CA ARG A 418 12.50 29.67 -26.15
C ARG A 418 13.75 29.72 -27.00
N ASP A 419 13.69 30.38 -28.15
CA ASP A 419 14.90 30.56 -28.97
C ASP A 419 15.86 31.50 -28.24
N PHE A 420 17.08 31.04 -27.98
CA PHE A 420 18.04 31.78 -27.16
C PHE A 420 18.49 33.11 -27.80
N LYS A 421 18.45 33.23 -29.13
CA LYS A 421 18.92 34.45 -29.83
C LYS A 421 17.84 35.52 -29.87
N THR A 422 16.59 35.12 -30.12
CA THR A 422 15.46 36.05 -30.26
C THR A 422 14.71 36.29 -28.96
N SER A 423 14.86 35.40 -27.98
CA SER A 423 14.04 35.33 -26.76
C SER A 423 12.55 35.07 -27.02
N GLU A 424 12.18 34.63 -28.24
CA GLU A 424 10.80 34.29 -28.59
C GLU A 424 10.48 32.86 -28.16
N LEU A 425 9.30 32.68 -27.56
CA LEU A 425 8.74 31.36 -27.30
C LEU A 425 8.32 30.72 -28.63
N LYS A 426 8.62 29.43 -28.77
CA LYS A 426 8.18 28.64 -29.92
C LYS A 426 6.77 28.14 -29.69
N ASP A 427 5.88 28.43 -30.63
CA ASP A 427 4.54 27.84 -30.66
C ASP A 427 4.66 26.31 -30.75
N VAL A 428 4.16 25.63 -29.73
CA VAL A 428 4.18 24.17 -29.62
C VAL A 428 3.52 23.48 -30.83
N ASN A 429 2.56 24.15 -31.48
CA ASN A 429 1.90 23.63 -32.67
C ASN A 429 2.79 23.64 -33.92
N THR A 430 3.90 24.38 -33.89
CA THR A 430 4.87 24.44 -35.00
C THR A 430 6.06 23.49 -34.80
N MET A 431 6.22 22.94 -33.59
CA MET A 431 7.31 22.03 -33.24
C MET A 431 7.19 20.69 -33.99
N LYS A 432 8.30 20.00 -34.19
CA LYS A 432 8.38 18.66 -34.80
C LYS A 432 8.15 17.56 -33.78
N THR A 433 8.68 17.73 -32.57
CA THR A 433 8.52 16.80 -31.45
C THR A 433 7.34 17.27 -30.62
N LYS A 434 6.25 16.50 -30.63
CA LYS A 434 5.00 16.87 -29.95
C LYS A 434 4.48 15.74 -29.10
N ASN A 435 3.61 16.11 -28.16
CA ASN A 435 2.76 15.15 -27.49
C ASN A 435 1.85 14.45 -28.51
N ASP A 436 1.81 13.13 -28.45
CA ASP A 436 1.01 12.26 -29.33
C ASP A 436 -0.24 11.70 -28.64
N TYR A 437 -0.54 12.18 -27.43
CA TYR A 437 -1.74 11.85 -26.66
C TYR A 437 -2.58 13.08 -26.28
N LEU A 438 -1.96 14.13 -25.73
CA LEU A 438 -2.62 15.39 -25.33
C LEU A 438 -2.52 16.45 -26.44
N PRO A 439 -3.45 17.43 -26.50
CA PRO A 439 -4.65 17.56 -25.66
C PRO A 439 -5.77 16.59 -26.05
N THR A 440 -6.63 16.27 -25.09
CA THR A 440 -7.86 15.49 -25.27
C THR A 440 -9.07 16.28 -24.75
N ASN A 441 -10.29 15.85 -25.10
CA ASN A 441 -11.52 16.49 -24.62
C ASN A 441 -11.93 16.00 -23.22
N PHE A 442 -11.15 16.37 -22.20
CA PHE A 442 -11.44 16.05 -20.81
C PHE A 442 -12.05 17.26 -20.08
N VAL A 443 -13.38 17.35 -20.09
CA VAL A 443 -14.11 18.51 -19.57
C VAL A 443 -15.27 18.11 -18.63
N SER A 444 -15.59 19.00 -17.70
CA SER A 444 -16.73 18.87 -16.78
C SER A 444 -18.06 18.77 -17.55
N PRO A 445 -19.03 17.93 -17.12
CA PRO A 445 -19.17 17.31 -15.80
C PRO A 445 -18.56 15.89 -15.64
N PHE A 446 -17.58 15.50 -16.48
CA PHE A 446 -16.85 14.22 -16.35
C PHE A 446 -17.75 12.98 -16.20
N TRP A 447 -18.85 12.94 -16.94
CA TRP A 447 -19.84 11.85 -16.86
C TRP A 447 -20.39 11.60 -15.45
N GLY A 448 -20.40 12.63 -14.59
CA GLY A 448 -20.86 12.54 -13.20
C GLY A 448 -19.82 11.99 -12.22
N VAL A 449 -18.60 11.71 -12.66
CA VAL A 449 -17.49 11.30 -11.79
C VAL A 449 -16.95 12.52 -11.05
N LYS A 450 -16.75 12.41 -9.73
CA LYS A 450 -16.09 13.47 -8.95
C LYS A 450 -14.60 13.45 -9.25
N VAL A 451 -14.13 14.38 -10.07
CA VAL A 451 -12.71 14.52 -10.41
C VAL A 451 -12.07 15.56 -9.50
N GLY A 452 -10.91 15.26 -8.93
CA GLY A 452 -10.07 16.19 -8.19
C GLY A 452 -8.61 16.11 -8.62
N THR A 453 -7.85 17.17 -8.35
CA THR A 453 -6.40 17.17 -8.50
C THR A 453 -5.72 17.58 -7.19
N LEU A 454 -4.56 16.99 -6.92
CA LEU A 454 -3.65 17.39 -5.86
C LEU A 454 -2.27 17.69 -6.47
N ALA A 455 -1.86 18.95 -6.45
CA ALA A 455 -0.59 19.41 -7.02
C ALA A 455 0.43 19.76 -5.92
N GLY A 456 1.71 19.56 -6.21
CA GLY A 456 2.79 20.07 -5.36
C GLY A 456 3.28 21.44 -5.80
N THR A 457 3.85 22.20 -4.87
CA THR A 457 4.45 23.51 -5.10
C THR A 457 5.67 23.72 -4.22
N GLY A 458 6.40 24.82 -4.42
CA GLY A 458 7.54 25.22 -3.59
C GLY A 458 8.86 24.54 -3.96
N LYS A 459 8.92 23.79 -5.06
CA LYS A 459 10.13 23.14 -5.56
C LYS A 459 10.54 23.72 -6.92
N SER A 460 11.86 23.82 -7.14
CA SER A 460 12.43 24.33 -8.40
C SER A 460 12.03 23.42 -9.57
N THR A 461 11.11 23.90 -10.40
CA THR A 461 10.45 23.15 -11.47
C THR A 461 10.73 23.78 -12.82
N LEU A 462 11.16 22.98 -13.79
CA LEU A 462 11.53 23.45 -15.12
C LEU A 462 10.30 23.95 -15.89
N LYS A 463 10.30 25.25 -16.24
CA LYS A 463 9.22 25.88 -17.00
C LYS A 463 9.61 26.09 -18.46
N ILE A 464 10.73 26.77 -18.69
CA ILE A 464 11.21 27.13 -20.03
C ILE A 464 12.61 26.54 -20.26
N ILE A 465 12.85 26.07 -21.48
CA ILE A 465 14.16 25.64 -21.96
C ILE A 465 14.60 26.58 -23.07
N ASP A 466 15.71 27.27 -22.88
CA ASP A 466 16.32 28.01 -23.98
C ASP A 466 17.07 27.06 -24.90
N VAL A 467 16.81 27.20 -26.20
CA VAL A 467 17.34 26.32 -27.23
C VAL A 467 18.08 27.09 -28.31
N ILE A 468 19.05 26.43 -28.93
CA ILE A 468 19.74 26.90 -30.14
C ILE A 468 19.46 25.95 -31.30
N LYS A 469 19.44 26.48 -32.53
CA LYS A 469 19.32 25.67 -33.74
C LYS A 469 20.41 24.59 -33.78
N ASN A 470 20.02 23.35 -34.01
CA ASN A 470 20.91 22.21 -34.10
C ASN A 470 20.31 21.14 -35.03
N SER A 471 21.13 20.38 -35.76
CA SER A 471 20.66 19.36 -36.70
C SER A 471 20.11 18.10 -36.02
N SER A 472 20.66 17.74 -34.86
CA SER A 472 20.25 16.56 -34.08
C SER A 472 19.07 16.83 -33.16
N TRP A 473 18.74 18.09 -32.93
CA TRP A 473 17.60 18.52 -32.11
C TRP A 473 16.60 19.27 -32.98
N PRO A 474 15.54 18.61 -33.48
CA PRO A 474 14.65 19.17 -34.50
C PRO A 474 13.99 20.48 -34.08
N ASP A 475 13.75 20.67 -32.78
CA ASP A 475 13.13 21.88 -32.19
C ASP A 475 14.15 22.74 -31.42
N GLY A 476 15.43 22.41 -31.51
CA GLY A 476 16.55 23.14 -30.93
C GLY A 476 17.19 22.42 -29.74
N LYS A 477 18.51 22.50 -29.66
CA LYS A 477 19.31 21.88 -28.59
C LYS A 477 19.21 22.73 -27.33
N PRO A 478 18.84 22.15 -26.18
CA PRO A 478 18.83 22.85 -24.90
C PRO A 478 20.20 23.40 -24.51
N ILE A 479 20.22 24.63 -24.00
CA ILE A 479 21.44 25.26 -23.49
C ILE A 479 21.26 25.98 -22.15
N ARG A 480 20.03 26.33 -21.77
CA ARG A 480 19.74 26.94 -20.46
C ARG A 480 18.37 26.50 -19.96
N LYS A 481 18.29 26.30 -18.65
CA LYS A 481 17.07 25.94 -17.92
C LYS A 481 16.55 27.18 -17.21
N GLU A 482 15.26 27.44 -17.30
CA GLU A 482 14.56 28.43 -16.49
C GLU A 482 13.54 27.70 -15.62
N ASN A 483 13.79 27.74 -14.31
CA ASN A 483 12.95 27.09 -13.32
C ASN A 483 12.11 28.12 -12.57
N VAL A 484 10.96 27.68 -12.09
CA VAL A 484 10.07 28.44 -11.21
C VAL A 484 9.74 27.62 -9.96
N ASN A 485 9.16 28.22 -8.92
CA ASN A 485 8.81 27.49 -7.69
C ASN A 485 7.35 27.02 -7.67
N GLU A 486 6.55 27.41 -8.66
CA GLU A 486 5.16 26.99 -8.86
C GLU A 486 5.07 25.58 -9.46
N GLY A 487 5.66 24.61 -8.76
CA GLY A 487 5.62 23.19 -9.12
C GLY A 487 6.29 22.30 -8.08
N ASP A 488 6.22 21.00 -8.31
CA ASP A 488 6.64 19.95 -7.37
C ASP A 488 8.08 19.44 -7.61
N GLY A 489 8.83 20.09 -8.49
CA GLY A 489 10.17 19.71 -8.92
C GLY A 489 10.18 18.99 -10.26
N MET A 490 9.01 18.57 -10.74
CA MET A 490 8.80 17.88 -12.01
C MET A 490 7.69 18.53 -12.84
N VAL A 491 6.52 18.70 -12.24
CA VAL A 491 5.27 19.15 -12.85
C VAL A 491 4.88 20.52 -12.30
N LEU A 492 4.59 21.46 -13.20
CA LEU A 492 4.06 22.77 -12.83
C LEU A 492 2.65 22.64 -12.27
N VAL A 493 2.28 23.48 -11.30
CA VAL A 493 0.90 23.52 -10.75
C VAL A 493 -0.13 23.68 -11.86
N ASP A 494 0.11 24.58 -12.81
CA ASP A 494 -0.77 24.84 -13.96
C ASP A 494 -0.93 23.62 -14.89
N SER A 495 0.06 22.72 -14.92
CA SER A 495 0.00 21.46 -15.66
C SER A 495 -0.70 20.36 -14.87
N ALA A 496 -0.62 20.41 -13.53
CA ALA A 496 -1.24 19.43 -12.64
C ALA A 496 -2.75 19.61 -12.45
N GLN A 497 -3.27 20.82 -12.60
CA GLN A 497 -4.68 21.14 -12.37
C GLN A 497 -5.56 20.89 -13.60
N ILE A 498 -6.82 20.52 -13.34
CA ILE A 498 -7.83 20.29 -14.37
C ILE A 498 -8.96 21.33 -14.23
N PRO A 499 -9.21 22.15 -15.26
CA PRO A 499 -10.35 23.06 -15.25
C PRO A 499 -11.68 22.31 -15.05
N GLY A 500 -12.50 22.79 -14.11
CA GLY A 500 -13.81 22.21 -13.80
C GLY A 500 -13.80 20.99 -12.88
N ALA A 501 -12.62 20.54 -12.40
CA ALA A 501 -12.52 19.56 -11.32
C ALA A 501 -13.23 20.06 -10.04
N THR A 502 -13.78 19.13 -9.26
CA THR A 502 -14.46 19.42 -7.99
C THR A 502 -13.51 20.01 -6.94
N SER A 503 -12.23 19.63 -6.99
CA SER A 503 -11.17 20.20 -6.18
C SER A 503 -9.89 20.31 -6.99
N ASN A 504 -9.17 21.42 -6.82
CA ASN A 504 -7.84 21.66 -7.40
C ASN A 504 -6.90 22.08 -6.27
N GLU A 505 -6.54 21.14 -5.40
CA GLU A 505 -5.73 21.37 -4.21
C GLU A 505 -4.25 21.54 -4.57
N VAL A 506 -3.54 22.35 -3.79
CA VAL A 506 -2.10 22.59 -3.94
C VAL A 506 -1.44 22.54 -2.56
N ILE A 507 -0.38 21.76 -2.41
CA ILE A 507 0.38 21.61 -1.16
C ILE A 507 1.87 21.81 -1.38
N ASN A 508 2.60 22.25 -0.35
CA ASN A 508 4.04 22.54 -0.45
C ASN A 508 4.89 21.27 -0.32
N GLN A 509 4.78 20.39 -1.31
CA GLN A 509 5.45 19.09 -1.35
C GLN A 509 6.17 18.87 -2.68
N SER A 510 7.21 18.03 -2.66
CA SER A 510 7.87 17.50 -3.85
C SER A 510 7.00 16.47 -4.57
N HIS A 511 7.38 16.10 -5.79
CA HIS A 511 6.65 15.11 -6.58
C HIS A 511 6.34 13.82 -5.80
N SER A 512 7.35 13.18 -5.22
CA SER A 512 7.16 12.05 -4.30
C SER A 512 6.44 12.44 -3.00
N GLY A 513 6.75 13.61 -2.43
CA GLY A 513 6.13 14.10 -1.20
C GLY A 513 4.62 14.30 -1.27
N ILE A 514 4.04 14.59 -2.45
CA ILE A 514 2.58 14.77 -2.56
C ILE A 514 1.85 13.46 -2.23
N ILE A 515 2.42 12.29 -2.54
CA ILE A 515 1.78 11.01 -2.25
C ILE A 515 2.31 10.31 -1.00
N ALA A 516 3.50 10.71 -0.54
CA ALA A 516 4.16 10.08 0.59
C ALA A 516 4.01 10.86 1.91
N SER A 517 3.84 12.18 1.87
CA SER A 517 3.76 13.00 3.09
C SER A 517 2.43 12.86 3.82
N THR A 518 2.46 13.05 5.13
CA THR A 518 1.27 13.16 5.99
C THR A 518 0.25 14.18 5.46
N GLU A 519 0.70 15.35 4.99
CA GLU A 519 -0.18 16.36 4.39
C GLU A 519 -0.83 15.85 3.10
N GLY A 520 -0.03 15.27 2.21
CA GLY A 520 -0.50 14.72 0.94
C GLY A 520 -1.46 13.55 1.11
N VAL A 521 -1.11 12.57 1.93
CA VAL A 521 -1.96 11.42 2.26
C VAL A 521 -3.25 11.88 2.93
N SER A 522 -3.20 12.87 3.82
CA SER A 522 -4.42 13.44 4.43
C SER A 522 -5.33 14.07 3.38
N LYS A 523 -4.80 14.83 2.42
CA LYS A 523 -5.59 15.40 1.32
C LYS A 523 -6.23 14.33 0.43
N ILE A 524 -5.53 13.22 0.21
CA ILE A 524 -6.07 12.08 -0.55
C ILE A 524 -7.23 11.42 0.21
N LEU A 525 -7.07 11.18 1.51
CA LEU A 525 -8.12 10.60 2.38
C LEU A 525 -9.34 11.51 2.47
N GLU A 526 -9.13 12.82 2.69
CA GLU A 526 -10.18 13.84 2.76
C GLU A 526 -11.01 13.87 1.47
N PHE A 527 -10.36 13.76 0.31
CA PHE A 527 -11.06 13.72 -0.98
C PHE A 527 -12.02 12.53 -1.10
N PHE A 528 -11.62 11.37 -0.54
CA PHE A 528 -12.46 10.17 -0.48
C PHE A 528 -13.49 10.16 0.65
N GLY A 529 -13.40 11.11 1.59
CA GLY A 529 -14.33 11.25 2.71
C GLY A 529 -13.87 10.58 3.99
N SER A 530 -12.58 10.24 4.09
CA SER A 530 -11.93 9.77 5.31
C SER A 530 -11.22 10.93 6.01
N PRO A 531 -11.12 10.95 7.36
CA PRO A 531 -10.25 11.91 8.04
C PRO A 531 -8.79 11.73 7.61
N GLY A 532 -8.01 12.81 7.73
CA GLY A 532 -6.56 12.77 7.57
C GLY A 532 -5.86 12.02 8.71
N ILE A 533 -4.53 11.93 8.59
CA ILE A 533 -3.65 11.20 9.53
C ILE A 533 -2.73 12.16 10.27
N ALA A 534 -2.27 11.76 11.46
CA ALA A 534 -1.30 12.51 12.26
C ALA A 534 0.08 11.84 12.20
N ASP A 535 1.06 12.50 11.56
CA ASP A 535 2.53 12.29 11.54
C ASP A 535 3.09 10.86 11.28
N PRO A 536 4.38 10.65 10.94
CA PRO A 536 5.52 11.59 10.90
C PRO A 536 5.66 12.38 9.58
N PRO A 537 6.53 13.41 9.52
CA PRO A 537 6.85 14.09 8.28
C PRO A 537 7.64 13.15 7.35
N TYR A 538 7.26 13.13 6.08
CA TYR A 538 8.02 12.46 5.03
C TYR A 538 9.13 13.39 4.52
N LEU A 539 10.33 12.84 4.35
CA LEU A 539 11.43 13.50 3.68
C LEU A 539 11.81 12.69 2.46
N ASP A 540 11.99 13.37 1.33
CA ASP A 540 12.51 12.72 0.14
C ASP A 540 13.89 12.11 0.44
N PRO A 541 14.11 10.85 0.06
CA PRO A 541 15.44 10.27 0.17
C PRO A 541 16.42 11.05 -0.71
N ALA A 542 17.57 11.38 -0.14
CA ALA A 542 18.61 12.15 -0.82
C ALA A 542 19.54 11.25 -1.64
N SER A 543 19.68 9.98 -1.24
CA SER A 543 20.56 9.00 -1.87
C SER A 543 19.95 7.61 -1.94
N ALA A 544 20.50 6.77 -2.81
CA ALA A 544 20.12 5.37 -2.92
C ALA A 544 21.27 4.49 -3.42
N LEU A 545 21.32 3.25 -2.96
CA LEU A 545 22.09 2.16 -3.53
C LEU A 545 21.12 1.16 -4.13
N VAL A 546 21.17 0.98 -5.45
CA VAL A 546 20.26 0.11 -6.20
C VAL A 546 21.05 -0.97 -6.91
N LEU A 547 20.67 -2.22 -6.66
CA LEU A 547 21.25 -3.40 -7.29
C LEU A 547 20.16 -4.14 -8.04
N VAL A 548 20.48 -4.60 -9.25
CA VAL A 548 19.57 -5.43 -10.04
C VAL A 548 20.32 -6.63 -10.59
N GLY A 549 19.77 -7.83 -10.43
CA GLY A 549 20.40 -9.07 -10.86
C GLY A 549 19.40 -10.00 -11.54
N TYR A 550 19.72 -10.48 -12.74
CA TYR A 550 18.86 -11.41 -13.47
C TYR A 550 19.60 -12.25 -14.53
N PRO A 551 19.25 -13.54 -14.68
CA PRO A 551 18.48 -14.37 -13.76
C PRO A 551 19.34 -14.80 -12.57
N GLY A 552 18.75 -14.84 -11.38
CA GLY A 552 19.42 -15.27 -10.15
C GLY A 552 18.90 -14.54 -8.93
N ASN A 553 19.19 -15.10 -7.76
CA ASN A 553 18.89 -14.45 -6.48
C ASN A 553 20.17 -13.89 -5.89
N PHE A 554 20.06 -12.76 -5.20
CA PHE A 554 21.19 -12.19 -4.49
C PHE A 554 20.75 -11.55 -3.17
N TRP A 555 21.73 -11.36 -2.29
CA TRP A 555 21.57 -10.78 -0.98
C TRP A 555 22.60 -9.70 -0.78
N VAL A 556 22.19 -8.60 -0.14
CA VAL A 556 23.07 -7.50 0.24
C VAL A 556 23.06 -7.42 1.75
N THR A 557 24.23 -7.51 2.37
CA THR A 557 24.40 -7.38 3.81
C THR A 557 25.09 -6.06 4.12
N ASP A 558 24.48 -5.23 4.94
CA ASP A 558 25.09 -3.98 5.41
C ASP A 558 26.18 -4.24 6.48
N LYS A 559 26.88 -3.18 6.89
CA LYS A 559 27.90 -3.23 7.94
C LYS A 559 27.39 -3.66 9.31
N ASN A 560 26.08 -3.55 9.57
CA ASN A 560 25.44 -3.95 10.82
C ASN A 560 25.03 -5.43 10.80
N GLY A 561 25.23 -6.14 9.69
CA GLY A 561 24.83 -7.53 9.50
C GLY A 561 23.39 -7.71 9.02
N THR A 562 22.67 -6.63 8.70
CA THR A 562 21.32 -6.71 8.14
C THR A 562 21.39 -7.20 6.70
N THR A 563 20.79 -8.35 6.42
CA THR A 563 20.76 -8.93 5.08
C THR A 563 19.41 -8.70 4.40
N ILE A 564 19.44 -8.09 3.21
CA ILE A 564 18.26 -7.88 2.35
C ILE A 564 18.36 -8.84 1.16
N GLN A 565 17.34 -9.67 0.97
CA GLN A 565 17.20 -10.50 -0.23
C GLN A 565 16.63 -9.69 -1.39
N SER A 566 17.09 -9.98 -2.61
CA SER A 566 16.53 -9.41 -3.83
C SER A 566 15.06 -9.76 -4.01
N ASP A 567 14.21 -8.74 -4.14
CA ASP A 567 12.79 -8.85 -4.46
C ASP A 567 12.61 -8.63 -5.97
N ASN A 568 12.14 -9.67 -6.67
CA ASN A 568 12.04 -9.70 -8.14
C ASN A 568 13.32 -9.20 -8.82
N GLY A 569 14.47 -9.69 -8.36
CA GLY A 569 15.77 -9.36 -8.92
C GLY A 569 16.28 -7.95 -8.59
N MET A 570 15.70 -7.24 -7.61
CA MET A 570 16.16 -5.92 -7.18
C MET A 570 16.36 -5.82 -5.67
N VAL A 571 17.40 -5.10 -5.25
CA VAL A 571 17.54 -4.52 -3.91
C VAL A 571 17.69 -3.02 -4.06
N ALA A 572 16.92 -2.25 -3.31
CA ALA A 572 17.08 -0.80 -3.22
C ALA A 572 17.19 -0.38 -1.76
N ILE A 573 18.30 0.24 -1.41
CA ILE A 573 18.56 0.80 -0.08
C ILE A 573 18.49 2.30 -0.22
N MET A 574 17.47 2.93 0.37
CA MET A 574 17.31 4.39 0.37
C MET A 574 18.09 4.99 1.54
N ASN A 575 18.76 6.12 1.31
CA ASN A 575 19.68 6.75 2.25
C ASN A 575 20.69 5.74 2.87
N PRO A 576 21.43 4.98 2.05
CA PRO A 576 22.39 4.01 2.57
C PRO A 576 23.46 4.71 3.41
N ASN A 577 23.89 4.05 4.49
CA ASN A 577 25.03 4.49 5.27
C ASN A 577 26.32 4.32 4.48
N ASP A 578 27.27 5.23 4.67
CA ASP A 578 28.62 5.06 4.12
C ASP A 578 29.29 3.80 4.70
N GLY A 579 30.03 3.11 3.83
CA GLY A 579 30.79 1.91 4.12
C GLY A 579 30.54 0.76 3.14
N ASP A 580 30.99 -0.42 3.56
CA ASP A 580 30.98 -1.63 2.74
C ASP A 580 29.68 -2.43 2.88
N TYR A 581 29.20 -2.93 1.75
CA TYR A 581 28.06 -3.82 1.63
C TYR A 581 28.53 -5.13 1.00
N ARG A 582 28.26 -6.24 1.68
CA ARG A 582 28.59 -7.58 1.18
C ARG A 582 27.50 -8.08 0.25
N LEU A 583 27.85 -8.31 -1.00
CA LEU A 583 26.97 -8.88 -2.02
C LEU A 583 27.21 -10.38 -2.15
N GLN A 584 26.16 -11.17 -1.98
CA GLN A 584 26.15 -12.62 -2.21
C GLN A 584 25.20 -12.95 -3.37
N ILE A 585 25.70 -13.61 -4.41
CA ILE A 585 24.93 -13.93 -5.62
C ILE A 585 24.87 -15.45 -5.78
N ILE A 586 23.68 -15.97 -6.04
CA ILE A 586 23.42 -17.35 -6.44
C ILE A 586 22.83 -17.32 -7.87
N PRO A 587 23.66 -17.51 -8.91
CA PRO A 587 23.21 -17.54 -10.30
C PRO A 587 22.29 -18.74 -10.56
N THR A 588 21.24 -18.52 -11.36
CA THR A 588 20.35 -19.61 -11.84
C THR A 588 20.55 -19.92 -13.33
N SER A 589 21.51 -19.25 -13.96
CA SER A 589 21.90 -19.40 -15.36
C SER A 589 23.42 -19.31 -15.52
N ASP A 590 23.94 -19.84 -16.62
CA ASP A 590 25.35 -19.69 -17.00
C ASP A 590 25.78 -18.24 -17.20
N THR A 591 24.83 -17.34 -17.46
CA THR A 591 25.08 -15.90 -17.48
C THR A 591 24.01 -15.15 -16.69
N THR A 592 24.46 -14.35 -15.73
CA THR A 592 23.64 -13.39 -14.97
C THR A 592 24.13 -11.98 -15.26
N SER A 593 23.21 -11.12 -15.73
CA SER A 593 23.41 -9.68 -15.83
C SER A 593 23.20 -9.05 -14.45
N PHE A 594 24.07 -8.12 -14.10
CA PHE A 594 24.00 -7.44 -12.81
C PHE A 594 24.29 -5.96 -12.96
N ILE A 595 23.47 -5.12 -12.35
CA ILE A 595 23.59 -3.67 -12.36
C ILE A 595 23.84 -3.23 -10.92
N VAL A 596 24.79 -2.33 -10.74
CA VAL A 596 24.93 -1.56 -9.49
C VAL A 596 24.89 -0.09 -9.82
N ALA A 597 24.02 0.64 -9.13
CA ALA A 597 23.86 2.07 -9.28
C ALA A 597 23.87 2.77 -7.92
N GLN A 598 24.65 3.84 -7.80
CA GLN A 598 24.69 4.71 -6.63
C GLN A 598 24.15 6.09 -7.02
N PHE A 599 23.17 6.57 -6.28
CA PHE A 599 22.57 7.89 -6.44
C PHE A 599 22.96 8.72 -5.22
N LEU A 600 23.69 9.81 -5.43
CA LEU A 600 24.29 10.58 -4.35
C LEU A 600 23.49 11.86 -4.04
N PRO A 601 23.63 12.41 -2.82
CA PRO A 601 22.92 13.62 -2.41
C PRO A 601 23.21 14.85 -3.27
N ASN A 602 24.42 14.94 -3.84
CA ASN A 602 24.83 16.01 -4.75
C ASN A 602 24.27 15.87 -6.18
N GLY A 603 23.43 14.85 -6.44
CA GLY A 603 22.85 14.56 -7.74
C GLY A 603 23.71 13.71 -8.67
N LYS A 604 24.97 13.38 -8.30
CA LYS A 604 25.81 12.46 -9.07
C LYS A 604 25.21 11.06 -9.05
N THR A 605 25.20 10.41 -10.22
CA THR A 605 24.75 9.03 -10.38
C THR A 605 25.87 8.19 -10.96
N LEU A 606 26.25 7.14 -10.25
CA LEU A 606 27.17 6.11 -10.71
C LEU A 606 26.36 4.89 -11.14
N TYR A 607 26.76 4.27 -12.24
CA TYR A 607 26.04 3.15 -12.84
C TYR A 607 27.06 2.26 -13.52
N LYS A 608 27.04 0.97 -13.20
CA LYS A 608 27.89 -0.02 -13.87
C LYS A 608 27.17 -1.35 -14.03
N GLU A 609 27.36 -1.95 -15.19
CA GLU A 609 26.87 -3.29 -15.51
C GLU A 609 27.99 -4.32 -15.42
N TYR A 610 27.65 -5.49 -14.93
CA TYR A 610 28.54 -6.63 -14.74
C TYR A 610 27.90 -7.87 -15.35
N LYS A 611 28.74 -8.77 -15.87
CA LYS A 611 28.32 -10.09 -16.35
C LYS A 611 28.98 -11.18 -15.54
N PHE A 612 28.18 -11.92 -14.80
CA PHE A 612 28.62 -13.06 -14.03
C PHE A 612 28.45 -14.35 -14.82
N LYS A 613 29.54 -15.10 -15.02
CA LYS A 613 29.53 -16.43 -15.66
C LYS A 613 29.49 -17.59 -14.68
N GLY A 614 28.78 -18.66 -15.04
CA GLY A 614 28.72 -19.93 -14.32
C GLY A 614 27.80 -19.92 -13.10
N LEU A 615 27.45 -21.13 -12.64
CA LEU A 615 26.46 -21.38 -11.59
C LEU A 615 27.02 -21.34 -10.16
N LYS A 616 28.32 -21.08 -9.99
CA LYS A 616 28.94 -21.01 -8.66
C LYS A 616 28.52 -19.72 -7.95
N GLN A 617 28.28 -19.85 -6.65
CA GLN A 617 28.06 -18.71 -5.76
C GLN A 617 29.20 -17.70 -5.88
N LYS A 618 28.86 -16.42 -5.83
CA LYS A 618 29.83 -15.32 -5.87
C LYS A 618 29.63 -14.42 -4.67
N ILE A 619 30.74 -13.99 -4.08
CA ILE A 619 30.77 -12.99 -3.01
C ILE A 619 31.57 -11.80 -3.53
N LYS A 620 31.02 -10.60 -3.37
CA LYS A 620 31.63 -9.32 -3.75
C LYS A 620 31.44 -8.30 -2.64
N LEU A 621 32.21 -7.22 -2.69
CA LEU A 621 32.06 -6.07 -1.83
C LEU A 621 31.64 -4.85 -2.66
N ILE A 622 30.71 -4.07 -2.12
CA ILE A 622 30.28 -2.78 -2.68
C ILE A 622 30.67 -1.71 -1.68
N GLU A 623 31.44 -0.73 -2.11
CA GLU A 623 31.69 0.47 -1.30
C GLU A 623 30.69 1.55 -1.68
N PHE A 624 29.90 2.01 -0.71
CA PHE A 624 29.07 3.21 -0.85
C PHE A 624 29.70 4.37 -0.07
N SER A 625 29.91 5.49 -0.76
CA SER A 625 30.42 6.72 -0.17
C SER A 625 29.63 7.91 -0.70
N SER A 626 28.96 8.61 0.20
CA SER A 626 28.12 9.77 -0.12
C SER A 626 28.90 10.94 -0.70
N GLU A 627 30.18 11.07 -0.35
CA GLU A 627 31.06 12.16 -0.76
C GLU A 627 32.11 11.74 -1.81
N ASN A 628 32.76 10.58 -1.60
CA ASN A 628 33.94 10.15 -2.36
C ASN A 628 33.75 8.74 -2.93
N PRO A 629 32.82 8.56 -3.87
CA PRO A 629 32.53 7.24 -4.42
C PRO A 629 33.60 6.77 -5.42
N GLU A 630 33.86 5.46 -5.47
CA GLU A 630 34.68 4.85 -6.52
C GLU A 630 33.85 4.59 -7.81
N GLU A 631 34.50 4.67 -8.99
CA GLU A 631 33.83 4.36 -10.26
C GLU A 631 33.62 2.85 -10.47
N ASP A 632 34.53 2.01 -9.96
CA ASP A 632 34.30 0.57 -9.91
C ASP A 632 33.61 0.18 -8.62
N ILE A 633 32.31 -0.03 -8.70
CA ILE A 633 31.46 -0.20 -7.52
C ILE A 633 31.66 -1.56 -6.86
N LEU A 634 32.04 -2.59 -7.62
CA LEU A 634 32.23 -3.96 -7.13
C LEU A 634 33.70 -4.34 -7.06
N THR A 635 34.14 -4.82 -5.91
CA THR A 635 35.50 -5.34 -5.73
C THR A 635 35.53 -6.81 -5.30
N ASP A 636 36.62 -7.48 -5.63
CA ASP A 636 36.90 -8.89 -5.29
C ASP A 636 37.39 -9.09 -3.85
N LYS A 637 37.46 -8.03 -3.03
CA LYS A 637 38.08 -8.02 -1.69
C LYS A 637 37.34 -8.88 -0.63
N GLY A 638 36.43 -9.77 -1.04
CA GLY A 638 35.56 -10.57 -0.17
C GLY A 638 36.05 -11.99 0.17
N GLU A 639 37.23 -12.43 -0.28
CA GLU A 639 37.89 -13.58 0.36
C GLU A 639 38.76 -13.06 1.52
N PRO A 640 38.46 -13.42 2.78
CA PRO A 640 39.43 -13.26 3.84
C PRO A 640 40.70 -14.01 3.40
N LYS A 641 41.85 -13.31 3.33
CA LYS A 641 43.12 -14.01 3.35
C LYS A 641 43.15 -14.77 4.67
N ASP A 642 43.16 -16.09 4.62
CA ASP A 642 43.48 -16.94 5.78
C ASP A 642 44.89 -16.58 6.27
N THR A 643 44.98 -15.57 7.12
CA THR A 643 46.16 -15.29 7.93
C THR A 643 46.01 -16.09 9.21
N HIS A 644 46.25 -17.41 9.11
CA HIS A 644 46.92 -18.27 10.09
C HIS A 644 46.64 -19.75 9.80
N SER A 645 47.48 -20.38 8.96
CA SER A 645 47.82 -21.79 9.17
C SER A 645 49.28 -22.03 8.82
N SER A 646 50.15 -21.75 9.78
CA SER A 646 51.50 -22.29 9.78
C SER A 646 51.47 -23.76 10.23
N LYS A 647 51.74 -24.66 9.27
CA LYS A 647 52.28 -26.04 9.39
C LYS A 647 51.29 -27.20 9.70
N PRO A 648 51.67 -28.49 9.47
CA PRO A 648 51.62 -29.14 8.14
C PRO A 648 51.01 -30.56 8.17
N GLY A 649 50.35 -30.97 7.07
CA GLY A 649 50.13 -32.37 6.71
C GLY A 649 49.08 -33.14 7.51
N PHE A 650 48.07 -33.67 6.82
CA PHE A 650 47.72 -35.09 6.86
C PHE A 650 46.65 -35.37 5.79
N ASP A 651 47.00 -36.27 4.87
CA ASP A 651 46.13 -36.88 3.86
C ASP A 651 44.85 -37.45 4.49
N PHE A 652 43.68 -37.03 4.01
CA PHE A 652 42.42 -37.70 4.30
C PHE A 652 41.40 -37.60 3.15
N TRP A 653 41.80 -37.95 1.92
CA TRP A 653 40.84 -38.23 0.83
C TRP A 653 41.36 -39.31 -0.13
N ARG A 654 41.68 -40.47 0.45
CA ARG A 654 41.84 -41.76 -0.25
C ARG A 654 41.30 -42.88 0.62
N TYR A 655 39.99 -42.91 0.87
CA TYR A 655 39.29 -44.14 1.23
C TYR A 655 37.79 -43.91 1.02
N PHE A 656 37.08 -44.93 0.57
CA PHE A 656 35.67 -44.95 0.12
C PHE A 656 35.42 -44.64 -1.36
N ASN A 657 36.08 -45.44 -2.21
CA ASN A 657 35.41 -46.00 -3.38
C ASN A 657 35.85 -47.45 -3.57
N LYS A 658 35.40 -48.34 -2.67
CA LYS A 658 35.39 -49.79 -2.90
C LYS A 658 34.57 -50.51 -1.81
N PHE A 659 33.57 -51.27 -2.27
CA PHE A 659 32.85 -52.36 -1.60
C PHE A 659 31.63 -52.04 -0.71
N HIS A 660 30.45 -51.98 -1.36
CA HIS A 660 29.36 -52.94 -1.12
C HIS A 660 28.93 -53.46 -2.51
N LYS A 661 29.21 -54.74 -2.81
CA LYS A 661 28.28 -55.88 -2.67
C LYS A 661 27.04 -55.74 -3.52
#